data_AF-A0A976FSQ7-F1
#
_entry.id   AF-A0A976FSQ7-F1
#
_cell.length_a   1.000
_cell.length_b   1.000
_cell.length_c   1.000
_cell.angle_alpha   90.00
_cell.angle_beta   90.00
_cell.angle_gamma   90.00
#
_symmetry.space_group_name_H-M   'P 1'
#
loop_
_entity.id
_entity.type
_entity.pdbx_description
1 polymer ?
#
loop_
_entity_poly.entity_id
_entity_poly.type
_entity_poly.pdbx_seq_one_letter_code
_entity_poly.pdbx_strand_id
1 'polypeptide(L)'
;MASTAPGPSLRPLLAACFSASVHGGCVIREVVQQHVSLDLVNKQENVYDPQTIADRRSQQRIIYALRHAFPQLTIVGEEGELASPASQDVVHCDLQVLDAVVDLSDHEAFDWNDLVVWVDPLDGTKRFAAEIYDEVSVLIGITYQMRPIAGVVHLPFHGKCGVTYWGGPGIGVFRSEHDETNAQASHAKYTTLSPVFPHRPLVCTVSSTACDLVNRATHLMAPSRVMTGGATGTMVLGVITGHSDVFFRLKAATRKWDICAVEPLLEALGGKLTDSHGQVYVYDHITNAPDFDNERGLVATLTHECHTNVLTTLATVTLTSALDGRAMTPQWFQECIFPHRQVAAVHVVPNSMHSGPHSVVGKLEIHFADTDDTLVLFRKKSAKKELPGRPAAQWTRDIASYRNEATFYAHFASSMLARGVALIRPFAVFESNASGQCTDNLLTRGPSLVADSENFLLLLECLGVASPRSSVPSNPSLNRYEAADCLELTDTQQALRYLANLHASTYGQEQLIVEARRKLWPSACWWTLSKRGEKELAQALDIWPLMLIKWRLEFESEGEFPLLSELETLGERMVQHAAYISNCLVDCRFETLVHGDFKSANLFFETVTREVLAFDWQWTGVGLGVMDVANLLNTSTSFSLLATDAMELELLHFYYDCLNARRQELGSGSLHDEYPFEAFERHYMLATLEYARVLISNFWKHMTPESCEAMSGYTNCGLGYRTISHVKRMVRKLHQGLERVSTERQGTDLK
;
A
#
# COMPACT_ATOMS: atom_id res chain seq x y z
N MET A 1 -31.33 26.35 14.35
CA MET A 1 -31.03 24.91 14.19
C MET A 1 -32.34 24.18 14.39
N ALA A 2 -32.96 23.69 13.31
CA ALA A 2 -34.14 22.83 13.43
C ALA A 2 -33.68 21.51 14.04
N SER A 3 -34.33 21.03 15.11
CA SER A 3 -33.99 19.73 15.69
C SER A 3 -34.29 18.66 14.63
N THR A 4 -33.24 18.04 14.09
CA THR A 4 -33.37 16.83 13.28
C THR A 4 -34.04 15.77 14.14
N ALA A 5 -35.08 15.12 13.62
CA ALA A 5 -35.70 13.99 14.29
C ALA A 5 -34.61 12.94 14.59
N PRO A 6 -34.65 12.26 15.75
CA PRO A 6 -33.72 11.18 16.03
C PRO A 6 -33.83 10.12 14.92
N GLY A 7 -32.70 9.52 14.54
CA GLY A 7 -32.70 8.50 13.50
C GLY A 7 -33.41 7.22 13.92
N PRO A 8 -33.50 6.24 13.01
CA PRO A 8 -34.24 5.02 13.27
C PRO A 8 -33.43 4.10 14.20
N SER A 9 -34.12 3.31 15.01
CA SER A 9 -33.51 2.13 15.64
C SER A 9 -33.34 1.01 14.58
N LEU A 10 -32.45 0.06 14.85
CA LEU A 10 -32.11 -1.01 13.90
C LEU A 10 -33.29 -1.90 13.52
N ARG A 11 -34.14 -2.28 14.48
CA ARG A 11 -35.26 -3.20 14.25
C ARG A 11 -36.25 -2.70 13.18
N PRO A 12 -36.87 -1.50 13.29
CA PRO A 12 -37.79 -1.00 12.28
C PRO A 12 -37.12 -0.75 10.93
N LEU A 13 -35.85 -0.36 10.90
CA LEU A 13 -35.10 -0.20 9.65
C LEU A 13 -34.87 -1.55 8.95
N LEU A 14 -34.44 -2.57 9.69
CA LEU A 14 -34.24 -3.92 9.16
C LEU A 14 -35.56 -4.54 8.68
N ALA A 15 -36.67 -4.32 9.40
CA ALA A 15 -38.00 -4.73 8.97
C ALA A 15 -38.42 -4.05 7.65
N ALA A 16 -38.13 -2.76 7.50
CA ALA A 16 -38.37 -2.05 6.24
C ALA A 16 -37.52 -2.60 5.10
N CYS A 17 -36.22 -2.83 5.30
CA CYS A 17 -35.34 -3.43 4.31
C CYS A 17 -35.79 -4.85 3.94
N PHE A 18 -36.21 -5.65 4.92
CA PHE A 18 -36.81 -6.97 4.67
C PHE A 18 -38.02 -6.86 3.76
N SER A 19 -39.01 -6.03 4.13
CA SER A 19 -40.23 -5.83 3.36
C SER A 19 -39.95 -5.30 1.94
N ALA A 20 -39.08 -4.30 1.82
CA ALA A 20 -38.69 -3.71 0.55
C ALA A 20 -38.00 -4.73 -0.39
N SER A 21 -37.13 -5.60 0.14
CA SER A 21 -36.48 -6.65 -0.66
C SER A 21 -37.47 -7.63 -1.28
N VAL A 22 -38.55 -7.96 -0.56
CA VAL A 22 -39.61 -8.84 -1.04
C VAL A 22 -40.43 -8.14 -2.14
N HIS A 23 -40.74 -6.85 -1.97
CA HIS A 23 -41.41 -6.06 -3.01
C HIS A 23 -40.59 -5.94 -4.29
N GLY A 24 -39.27 -5.77 -4.16
CA GLY A 24 -38.33 -5.81 -5.29
C GLY A 24 -38.33 -7.19 -5.98
N GLY A 25 -38.25 -8.27 -5.22
CA GLY A 25 -38.35 -9.62 -5.76
C GLY A 25 -39.66 -9.92 -6.47
N CYS A 26 -40.77 -9.41 -5.94
CA CYS A 26 -42.09 -9.56 -6.56
C CYS A 26 -42.12 -8.96 -7.96
N VAL A 27 -41.57 -7.76 -8.16
CA VAL A 27 -41.57 -7.14 -9.50
C VAL A 27 -40.67 -7.87 -10.49
N ILE A 28 -39.56 -8.44 -10.02
CA ILE A 28 -38.67 -9.27 -10.85
C ILE A 28 -39.44 -10.51 -11.33
N ARG A 29 -40.20 -11.18 -10.44
CA ARG A 29 -41.07 -12.30 -10.84
C ARG A 29 -42.18 -11.87 -11.79
N GLU A 30 -42.83 -10.74 -11.54
CA GLU A 30 -43.89 -10.21 -12.41
C GLU A 30 -43.39 -10.00 -13.84
N VAL A 31 -42.19 -9.42 -14.02
CA VAL A 31 -41.56 -9.23 -15.33
C VAL A 31 -41.43 -10.56 -16.08
N VAL A 32 -41.00 -11.63 -15.40
CA VAL A 32 -40.88 -12.97 -15.99
C VAL A 32 -42.25 -13.58 -16.28
N GLN A 33 -43.17 -13.59 -15.31
CA GLN A 33 -44.49 -14.21 -15.44
C GLN A 33 -45.34 -13.55 -16.53
N GLN A 34 -45.25 -12.23 -16.65
CA GLN A 34 -46.01 -11.45 -17.63
C GLN A 34 -45.29 -11.34 -18.98
N HIS A 35 -44.12 -11.99 -19.15
CA HIS A 35 -43.33 -11.97 -20.38
C HIS A 35 -43.04 -10.54 -20.87
N VAL A 36 -42.72 -9.63 -19.93
CA VAL A 36 -42.40 -8.23 -20.24
C VAL A 36 -41.07 -8.18 -21.00
N SER A 37 -40.99 -7.35 -22.04
CA SER A 37 -39.73 -7.07 -22.74
C SER A 37 -38.66 -6.63 -21.76
N LEU A 38 -37.47 -7.22 -21.82
CA LEU A 38 -36.38 -6.90 -20.90
C LEU A 38 -35.87 -5.45 -21.03
N ASP A 39 -36.13 -4.79 -22.16
CA ASP A 39 -35.68 -3.42 -22.45
C ASP A 39 -34.22 -3.21 -22.03
N LEU A 40 -33.37 -4.10 -22.58
CA LEU A 40 -31.98 -4.24 -22.18
C LEU A 40 -31.17 -3.02 -22.65
N VAL A 41 -30.53 -2.36 -21.69
CA VAL A 41 -29.63 -1.23 -21.89
C VAL A 41 -28.23 -1.66 -21.47
N ASN A 42 -27.22 -1.40 -22.29
CA ASN A 42 -25.83 -1.64 -21.90
C ASN A 42 -25.25 -0.37 -21.24
N LYS A 43 -24.82 -0.47 -19.99
CA LYS A 43 -24.38 0.69 -19.18
C LYS A 43 -23.00 1.24 -19.59
N GLN A 44 -22.19 0.46 -20.33
CA GLN A 44 -20.80 0.82 -20.67
C GLN A 44 -20.49 0.58 -22.16
N GLU A 45 -19.72 1.47 -22.81
CA GLU A 45 -19.49 1.41 -24.27
C GLU A 45 -18.60 0.24 -24.75
N ASN A 46 -17.87 -0.46 -23.87
CA ASN A 46 -16.93 -1.52 -24.28
C ASN A 46 -16.93 -2.75 -23.37
N VAL A 47 -17.84 -2.79 -22.40
CA VAL A 47 -18.02 -3.91 -21.47
C VAL A 47 -19.50 -4.28 -21.51
N TYR A 48 -19.79 -5.58 -21.66
CA TYR A 48 -21.17 -6.04 -21.52
C TYR A 48 -21.57 -5.92 -20.05
N ASP A 49 -22.40 -4.93 -19.76
CA ASP A 49 -22.89 -4.52 -18.44
C ASP A 49 -24.39 -4.19 -18.58
N PRO A 50 -25.25 -5.21 -18.68
CA PRO A 50 -26.66 -5.02 -19.00
C PRO A 50 -27.46 -4.51 -17.80
N GLN A 51 -28.49 -3.72 -18.09
CA GLN A 51 -29.57 -3.30 -17.20
C GLN A 51 -30.90 -3.62 -17.88
N THR A 52 -31.84 -4.22 -17.17
CA THR A 52 -33.18 -4.55 -17.68
C THR A 52 -34.26 -3.69 -17.00
N ILE A 53 -35.49 -3.81 -17.51
CA ILE A 53 -36.67 -3.23 -16.85
C ILE A 53 -36.88 -3.78 -15.43
N ALA A 54 -36.45 -5.01 -15.15
CA ALA A 54 -36.56 -5.61 -13.83
C ALA A 54 -35.67 -4.90 -12.81
N ASP A 55 -34.42 -4.57 -13.17
CA ASP A 55 -33.48 -3.81 -12.32
C ASP A 55 -34.07 -2.45 -11.97
N ARG A 56 -34.54 -1.71 -12.99
CA ARG A 56 -35.13 -0.37 -12.82
C ARG A 56 -36.39 -0.40 -11.96
N ARG A 57 -37.35 -1.27 -12.27
CA ARG A 57 -38.61 -1.35 -11.50
C ARG A 57 -38.36 -1.82 -10.08
N SER A 58 -37.47 -2.79 -9.87
CA SER A 58 -37.09 -3.28 -8.53
C SER A 58 -36.50 -2.15 -7.69
N GLN A 59 -35.53 -1.39 -8.23
CA GLN A 59 -34.95 -0.25 -7.52
C GLN A 59 -35.98 0.83 -7.20
N GLN A 60 -36.86 1.17 -8.16
CA GLN A 60 -37.92 2.15 -7.94
C GLN A 60 -38.86 1.75 -6.80
N ARG A 61 -39.29 0.48 -6.75
CA ARG A 61 -40.14 -0.04 -5.65
C ARG A 61 -39.41 0.03 -4.31
N ILE A 62 -38.18 -0.49 -4.25
CA ILE A 62 -37.38 -0.54 -3.01
C ILE A 62 -37.13 0.88 -2.46
N ILE A 63 -36.58 1.78 -3.29
CA ILE A 63 -36.20 3.13 -2.87
C ILE A 63 -37.45 3.93 -2.47
N TYR A 64 -38.55 3.81 -3.22
CA TYR A 64 -39.80 4.48 -2.86
C TYR A 64 -40.32 4.03 -1.49
N ALA A 65 -40.39 2.71 -1.26
CA ALA A 65 -40.90 2.16 0.00
C ALA A 65 -40.03 2.57 1.20
N LEU A 66 -38.71 2.57 1.03
CA LEU A 66 -37.76 2.97 2.07
C LEU A 66 -37.81 4.48 2.34
N ARG A 67 -37.82 5.33 1.30
CA ARG A 67 -37.92 6.81 1.47
C ARG A 67 -39.28 7.21 2.06
N HIS A 68 -40.35 6.47 1.79
CA HIS A 68 -41.65 6.70 2.41
C HIS A 68 -41.64 6.40 3.92
N ALA A 69 -40.95 5.33 4.33
CA ALA A 69 -40.81 4.99 5.75
C ALA A 69 -39.79 5.88 6.48
N PHE A 70 -38.68 6.21 5.82
CA PHE A 70 -37.55 6.97 6.36
C PHE A 70 -37.09 8.07 5.38
N PRO A 71 -37.71 9.26 5.39
CA PRO A 71 -37.43 10.31 4.41
C PRO A 71 -36.00 10.88 4.44
N GLN A 72 -35.28 10.74 5.56
CA GLN A 72 -33.92 11.25 5.75
C GLN A 72 -32.84 10.19 5.47
N LEU A 73 -33.24 8.97 5.09
CA LEU A 73 -32.33 7.86 4.87
C LEU A 73 -31.47 8.10 3.63
N THR A 74 -30.15 8.04 3.81
CA THR A 74 -29.19 7.97 2.70
C THR A 74 -29.26 6.57 2.08
N ILE A 75 -29.58 6.50 0.79
CA ILE A 75 -29.65 5.24 0.03
C ILE A 75 -28.76 5.34 -1.20
N VAL A 76 -27.92 4.33 -1.41
CA VAL A 76 -27.10 4.16 -2.61
C VAL A 76 -27.61 2.95 -3.38
N GLY A 77 -28.19 3.18 -4.55
CA GLY A 77 -28.65 2.12 -5.46
C GLY A 77 -27.74 1.98 -6.67
N GLU A 78 -27.55 0.75 -7.15
CA GLU A 78 -26.73 0.46 -8.34
C GLU A 78 -27.13 1.29 -9.57
N GLU A 79 -28.43 1.44 -9.81
CA GLU A 79 -28.95 2.03 -11.05
C GLU A 79 -29.01 3.56 -11.02
N GLY A 80 -28.37 4.18 -10.03
CA GLY A 80 -28.33 5.62 -9.85
C GLY A 80 -29.69 6.22 -9.46
N GLU A 81 -29.90 7.50 -9.74
CA GLU A 81 -31.19 8.15 -9.48
C GLU A 81 -32.19 7.81 -10.60
N LEU A 82 -33.32 7.21 -10.20
CA LEU A 82 -34.42 6.86 -11.09
C LEU A 82 -35.66 7.70 -10.79
N ALA A 83 -36.56 7.82 -11.76
CA ALA A 83 -37.87 8.44 -11.55
C ALA A 83 -38.70 7.66 -10.52
N SER A 84 -39.72 8.29 -9.94
CA SER A 84 -40.68 7.61 -9.05
C SER A 84 -41.35 6.41 -9.75
N PRO A 85 -41.74 5.37 -8.99
CA PRO A 85 -42.43 4.20 -9.56
C PRO A 85 -43.76 4.60 -10.20
N ALA A 86 -44.19 3.80 -11.18
CA ALA A 86 -45.55 3.89 -11.71
C ALA A 86 -46.57 3.57 -10.61
N SER A 87 -47.83 4.01 -10.76
CA SER A 87 -48.85 3.86 -9.71
C SER A 87 -49.09 2.41 -9.28
N GLN A 88 -48.96 1.45 -10.20
CA GLN A 88 -49.06 0.02 -9.90
C GLN A 88 -47.85 -0.56 -9.15
N ASP A 89 -46.73 0.17 -9.14
CA ASP A 89 -45.48 -0.23 -8.48
C ASP A 89 -45.29 0.46 -7.12
N VAL A 90 -46.24 1.31 -6.70
CA VAL A 90 -46.21 1.96 -5.39
C VAL A 90 -46.53 0.95 -4.29
N VAL A 91 -45.60 0.80 -3.34
CA VAL A 91 -45.69 -0.14 -2.21
C VAL A 91 -45.22 0.52 -0.92
N HIS A 92 -45.61 -0.05 0.23
CA HIS A 92 -45.21 0.42 1.56
C HIS A 92 -44.55 -0.71 2.36
N CYS A 93 -43.57 -0.34 3.18
CA CYS A 93 -42.89 -1.27 4.06
C CYS A 93 -43.78 -1.68 5.24
N ASP A 94 -43.77 -2.96 5.58
CA ASP A 94 -44.27 -3.44 6.88
C ASP A 94 -43.13 -3.37 7.92
N LEU A 95 -43.26 -2.44 8.87
CA LEU A 95 -42.26 -2.22 9.92
C LEU A 95 -42.38 -3.20 11.10
N GLN A 96 -43.44 -4.02 11.13
CA GLN A 96 -43.74 -4.94 12.23
C GLN A 96 -43.45 -6.41 11.86
N VAL A 97 -43.06 -6.67 10.61
CA VAL A 97 -42.86 -8.02 10.07
C VAL A 97 -41.85 -8.87 10.84
N LEU A 98 -40.96 -8.26 11.63
CA LEU A 98 -39.91 -8.95 12.41
C LEU A 98 -40.15 -8.92 13.93
N ASP A 99 -41.23 -8.30 14.41
CA ASP A 99 -41.44 -7.99 15.84
C ASP A 99 -41.55 -9.25 16.71
N ALA A 100 -42.06 -10.34 16.16
CA ALA A 100 -42.21 -11.61 16.86
C ALA A 100 -40.94 -12.49 16.83
N VAL A 101 -39.92 -12.10 16.07
CA VAL A 101 -38.76 -12.96 15.74
C VAL A 101 -37.49 -12.50 16.43
N VAL A 102 -37.28 -11.19 16.54
CA VAL A 102 -36.05 -10.64 17.12
C VAL A 102 -36.37 -9.77 18.32
N ASP A 103 -35.91 -10.21 19.49
CA ASP A 103 -35.86 -9.39 20.69
C ASP A 103 -34.62 -8.47 20.62
N LEU A 104 -34.63 -7.55 19.66
CA LEU A 104 -33.70 -6.42 19.68
C LEU A 104 -34.30 -5.40 20.63
N SER A 105 -33.82 -5.37 21.88
CA SER A 105 -34.07 -4.24 22.76
C SER A 105 -33.75 -2.98 21.97
N ASP A 106 -34.72 -2.09 21.74
CA ASP A 106 -34.56 -0.93 20.85
C ASP A 106 -33.30 -0.16 21.25
N HIS A 107 -32.21 -0.36 20.50
CA HIS A 107 -30.95 0.33 20.73
C HIS A 107 -31.15 1.84 20.51
N GLU A 108 -30.19 2.63 21.01
CA GLU A 108 -30.14 4.07 20.75
C GLU A 108 -30.33 4.35 19.25
N ALA A 109 -31.08 5.41 18.95
CA ALA A 109 -31.33 5.87 17.59
C ALA A 109 -30.01 6.14 16.85
N PHE A 110 -29.92 5.70 15.59
CA PHE A 110 -28.75 6.00 14.76
C PHE A 110 -28.67 7.50 14.40
N ASP A 111 -27.46 8.01 14.24
CA ASP A 111 -27.24 9.28 13.55
C ASP A 111 -27.41 9.08 12.04
N TRP A 112 -28.21 9.95 11.41
CA TRP A 112 -28.42 9.94 9.97
C TRP A 112 -27.14 10.14 9.15
N ASN A 113 -26.16 10.88 9.69
CA ASN A 113 -24.91 11.16 8.98
C ASN A 113 -23.97 9.94 8.90
N ASP A 114 -24.17 8.97 9.79
CA ASP A 114 -23.38 7.75 9.86
C ASP A 114 -24.10 6.53 9.24
N LEU A 115 -25.37 6.69 8.84
CA LEU A 115 -26.24 5.62 8.37
C LEU A 115 -26.41 5.66 6.84
N VAL A 116 -26.08 4.56 6.18
CA VAL A 116 -26.25 4.40 4.72
C VAL A 116 -26.87 3.04 4.42
N VAL A 117 -27.82 3.00 3.48
CA VAL A 117 -28.38 1.76 2.93
C VAL A 117 -27.90 1.56 1.49
N TRP A 118 -27.39 0.37 1.22
CA TRP A 118 -26.82 -0.01 -0.08
C TRP A 118 -27.74 -1.02 -0.75
N VAL A 119 -28.14 -0.75 -2.00
CA VAL A 119 -29.12 -1.54 -2.74
C VAL A 119 -28.54 -2.01 -4.07
N ASP A 120 -28.48 -3.32 -4.23
CA ASP A 120 -28.45 -3.95 -5.55
C ASP A 120 -29.87 -4.48 -5.82
N PRO A 121 -30.61 -3.84 -6.74
CA PRO A 121 -32.01 -4.18 -7.00
C PRO A 121 -32.17 -5.52 -7.73
N LEU A 122 -31.12 -6.04 -8.37
CA LEU A 122 -31.08 -7.30 -9.09
C LEU A 122 -29.60 -7.73 -9.31
N ASP A 123 -29.02 -8.39 -8.29
CA ASP A 123 -27.69 -9.01 -8.42
C ASP A 123 -27.80 -10.18 -9.38
N GLY A 124 -26.98 -10.16 -10.43
CA GLY A 124 -26.97 -11.19 -11.46
C GLY A 124 -27.76 -10.85 -12.73
N THR A 125 -27.86 -9.58 -13.14
CA THR A 125 -28.55 -9.15 -14.38
C THR A 125 -28.14 -9.95 -15.63
N LYS A 126 -26.88 -10.35 -15.75
CA LYS A 126 -26.40 -11.23 -16.84
C LYS A 126 -27.01 -12.63 -16.78
N ARG A 127 -27.26 -13.15 -15.58
CA ARG A 127 -27.93 -14.45 -15.35
C ARG A 127 -29.42 -14.32 -15.63
N PHE A 128 -30.04 -13.21 -15.21
CA PHE A 128 -31.43 -12.90 -15.52
C PHE A 128 -31.69 -12.82 -17.03
N ALA A 129 -30.86 -12.06 -17.76
CA ALA A 129 -30.94 -11.94 -19.21
C ALA A 129 -30.66 -13.26 -19.95
N ALA A 130 -29.96 -14.20 -19.31
CA ALA A 130 -29.72 -15.55 -19.80
C ALA A 130 -30.79 -16.57 -19.35
N GLU A 131 -31.89 -16.11 -18.74
CA GLU A 131 -32.98 -16.93 -18.22
C GLU A 131 -32.57 -17.93 -17.11
N ILE A 132 -31.48 -17.63 -16.40
CA ILE A 132 -30.97 -18.41 -15.26
C ILE A 132 -31.44 -17.72 -13.98
N TYR A 133 -32.74 -17.85 -13.70
CA TYR A 133 -33.43 -17.11 -12.65
C TYR A 133 -33.05 -17.55 -11.23
N ASP A 134 -32.60 -18.79 -11.03
CA ASP A 134 -32.23 -19.29 -9.70
C ASP A 134 -30.92 -18.69 -9.16
N GLU A 135 -30.20 -17.92 -9.98
CA GLU A 135 -28.94 -17.24 -9.61
C GLU A 135 -29.09 -15.72 -9.49
N VAL A 136 -30.31 -15.20 -9.40
CA VAL A 136 -30.56 -13.76 -9.18
C VAL A 136 -30.98 -13.48 -7.76
N SER A 137 -30.62 -12.30 -7.25
CA SER A 137 -31.02 -11.87 -5.91
C SER A 137 -31.28 -10.38 -5.81
N VAL A 138 -31.96 -9.94 -4.76
CA VAL A 138 -32.05 -8.53 -4.34
C VAL A 138 -31.21 -8.38 -3.08
N LEU A 139 -30.29 -7.42 -3.07
CA LEU A 139 -29.38 -7.17 -1.95
C LEU A 139 -29.69 -5.82 -1.32
N ILE A 140 -29.92 -5.80 -0.01
CA ILE A 140 -30.06 -4.57 0.77
C ILE A 140 -29.15 -4.67 2.01
N GLY A 141 -28.09 -3.87 2.04
CA GLY A 141 -27.16 -3.78 3.16
C GLY A 141 -27.35 -2.50 3.96
N ILE A 142 -27.24 -2.58 5.29
CA ILE A 142 -27.35 -1.45 6.22
C ILE A 142 -25.98 -1.23 6.86
N THR A 143 -25.42 -0.04 6.68
CA THR A 143 -24.13 0.34 7.26
C THR A 143 -24.28 1.47 8.26
N TYR A 144 -23.59 1.36 9.38
CA TYR A 144 -23.49 2.41 10.39
C TYR A 144 -22.00 2.62 10.74
N GLN A 145 -21.54 3.88 10.79
CA GLN A 145 -20.13 4.22 11.01
C GLN A 145 -19.19 3.47 10.04
N MET A 146 -19.56 3.49 8.75
CA MET A 146 -18.83 2.89 7.63
C MET A 146 -18.65 1.37 7.67
N ARG A 147 -19.35 0.65 8.56
CA ARG A 147 -19.35 -0.83 8.64
C ARG A 147 -20.75 -1.40 8.45
N PRO A 148 -20.89 -2.56 7.78
CA PRO A 148 -22.18 -3.19 7.61
C PRO A 148 -22.62 -3.82 8.95
N ILE A 149 -23.82 -3.47 9.40
CA ILE A 149 -24.38 -3.94 10.68
C ILE A 149 -25.51 -4.94 10.48
N ALA A 150 -26.17 -4.91 9.33
CA ALA A 150 -27.22 -5.85 8.98
C ALA A 150 -27.39 -5.92 7.45
N GLY A 151 -27.95 -7.02 6.97
CA GLY A 151 -28.20 -7.21 5.55
C GLY A 151 -29.41 -8.10 5.28
N VAL A 152 -29.93 -7.97 4.06
CA VAL A 152 -31.09 -8.70 3.55
C VAL A 152 -30.76 -9.17 2.12
N VAL A 153 -30.91 -10.46 1.89
CA VAL A 153 -30.72 -11.11 0.58
C VAL A 153 -32.00 -11.86 0.23
N HIS A 154 -32.73 -11.37 -0.76
CA HIS A 154 -33.94 -12.02 -1.25
C HIS A 154 -33.68 -12.76 -2.56
N LEU A 155 -34.01 -14.05 -2.61
CA LEU A 155 -33.92 -14.93 -3.76
C LEU A 155 -35.32 -15.07 -4.37
N PRO A 156 -35.68 -14.35 -5.45
CA PRO A 156 -37.07 -14.25 -5.90
C PRO A 156 -37.67 -15.57 -6.40
N PHE A 157 -36.83 -16.46 -6.94
CA PHE A 157 -37.25 -17.70 -7.61
C PHE A 157 -37.01 -18.98 -6.78
N HIS A 158 -36.56 -18.83 -5.52
CA HIS A 158 -36.37 -19.96 -4.62
C HIS A 158 -37.66 -20.22 -3.82
N GLY A 159 -37.97 -21.50 -3.55
CA GLY A 159 -39.23 -21.86 -2.87
C GLY A 159 -40.46 -21.55 -3.72
N LYS A 160 -41.61 -21.25 -3.10
CA LYS A 160 -42.86 -20.94 -3.82
C LYS A 160 -42.91 -19.49 -4.29
N CYS A 161 -42.63 -18.54 -3.39
CA CYS A 161 -42.74 -17.10 -3.65
C CYS A 161 -41.49 -16.33 -3.20
N GLY A 162 -40.35 -17.00 -3.19
CA GLY A 162 -39.06 -16.46 -2.79
C GLY A 162 -38.62 -16.91 -1.41
N VAL A 163 -37.32 -16.75 -1.15
CA VAL A 163 -36.67 -16.99 0.14
C VAL A 163 -35.84 -15.76 0.50
N THR A 164 -35.91 -15.30 1.76
CA THR A 164 -35.08 -14.18 2.23
C THR A 164 -34.15 -14.62 3.34
N TYR A 165 -32.86 -14.35 3.19
CA TYR A 165 -31.87 -14.41 4.28
C TYR A 165 -31.65 -13.01 4.84
N TRP A 166 -31.62 -12.88 6.16
CA TRP A 166 -31.47 -11.56 6.79
C TRP A 166 -30.88 -11.67 8.20
N GLY A 167 -30.35 -10.55 8.69
CA GLY A 167 -29.72 -10.46 10.00
C GLY A 167 -28.37 -9.75 9.98
N GLY A 168 -27.50 -10.07 10.93
CA GLY A 168 -26.21 -9.40 11.11
C GLY A 168 -25.58 -9.69 12.48
N PRO A 169 -24.40 -9.12 12.77
CA PRO A 169 -23.74 -9.26 14.08
C PRO A 169 -24.68 -8.80 15.21
N GLY A 170 -24.75 -9.56 16.30
CA GLY A 170 -25.68 -9.30 17.40
C GLY A 170 -27.14 -9.69 17.16
N ILE A 171 -27.56 -9.84 15.89
CA ILE A 171 -28.89 -10.31 15.49
C ILE A 171 -28.90 -11.84 15.29
N GLY A 172 -27.83 -12.36 14.68
CA GLY A 172 -27.80 -13.71 14.10
C GLY A 172 -28.27 -13.70 12.64
N VAL A 173 -28.42 -14.88 12.03
CA VAL A 173 -28.92 -15.04 10.66
C VAL A 173 -30.24 -15.79 10.69
N PHE A 174 -31.18 -15.36 9.86
CA PHE A 174 -32.49 -15.98 9.71
C PHE A 174 -32.79 -16.25 8.24
N ARG A 175 -33.60 -17.29 8.00
CA ARG A 175 -34.14 -17.65 6.71
C ARG A 175 -35.66 -17.57 6.77
N SER A 176 -36.24 -16.83 5.84
CA SER A 176 -37.68 -16.66 5.68
C SER A 176 -38.16 -17.28 4.38
N GLU A 177 -39.20 -18.12 4.44
CA GLU A 177 -39.94 -18.56 3.25
C GLU A 177 -41.25 -17.80 3.12
N HIS A 178 -41.56 -17.34 1.90
CA HIS A 178 -42.74 -16.52 1.59
C HIS A 178 -43.85 -17.34 0.95
N ASP A 179 -45.09 -17.04 1.34
CA ASP A 179 -46.30 -17.64 0.76
C ASP A 179 -46.81 -16.85 -0.47
N GLU A 180 -47.88 -17.36 -1.11
CA GLU A 180 -48.48 -16.77 -2.31
C GLU A 180 -48.98 -15.33 -2.12
N THR A 181 -49.25 -14.92 -0.89
CA THR A 181 -49.73 -13.56 -0.58
C THR A 181 -48.59 -12.61 -0.21
N ASN A 182 -47.39 -13.14 0.06
CA ASN A 182 -46.27 -12.45 0.72
C ASN A 182 -46.66 -11.75 2.05
N ALA A 183 -47.84 -12.08 2.61
CA ALA A 183 -48.36 -11.46 3.82
C ALA A 183 -47.95 -12.22 5.09
N GLN A 184 -47.54 -13.49 4.94
CA GLN A 184 -46.98 -14.30 6.03
C GLN A 184 -45.67 -14.93 5.57
N ALA A 185 -44.61 -14.70 6.36
CA ALA A 185 -43.33 -15.36 6.17
C ALA A 185 -43.05 -16.27 7.38
N SER A 186 -42.54 -17.48 7.12
CA SER A 186 -42.07 -18.36 8.19
C SER A 186 -40.60 -18.05 8.48
N HIS A 187 -40.28 -17.64 9.71
CA HIS A 187 -38.91 -17.25 10.08
C HIS A 187 -38.23 -18.37 10.85
N ALA A 188 -37.10 -18.87 10.33
CA ALA A 188 -36.26 -19.85 11.01
C ALA A 188 -34.87 -19.27 11.27
N LYS A 189 -34.38 -19.40 12.50
CA LYS A 189 -32.98 -19.07 12.80
C LYS A 189 -32.07 -20.00 11.99
N TYR A 190 -31.15 -19.42 11.24
CA TYR A 190 -30.17 -20.16 10.46
C TYR A 190 -28.92 -20.42 11.31
N THR A 191 -28.42 -21.64 11.23
CA THR A 191 -27.16 -22.05 11.86
C THR A 191 -26.27 -22.68 10.80
N THR A 192 -24.98 -22.36 10.87
CA THR A 192 -23.97 -22.89 9.95
C THR A 192 -24.02 -24.42 9.91
N LEU A 193 -24.06 -24.98 8.70
CA LEU A 193 -23.98 -26.43 8.50
C LEU A 193 -22.61 -26.95 8.94
N SER A 194 -22.56 -28.09 9.60
CA SER A 194 -21.34 -28.78 10.00
C SER A 194 -21.31 -30.20 9.42
N PRO A 195 -20.13 -30.75 9.06
CA PRO A 195 -18.79 -30.16 9.20
C PRO A 195 -18.44 -29.14 8.07
N VAL A 196 -17.56 -28.19 8.38
CA VAL A 196 -16.92 -27.23 7.45
C VAL A 196 -15.42 -27.47 7.40
N PHE A 197 -14.71 -26.88 6.42
CA PHE A 197 -13.24 -26.92 6.40
C PHE A 197 -12.64 -26.37 7.72
N PRO A 198 -11.64 -27.05 8.34
CA PRO A 198 -10.84 -28.16 7.80
C PRO A 198 -11.38 -29.58 8.11
N HIS A 199 -12.54 -29.70 8.77
CA HIS A 199 -13.12 -30.99 9.15
C HIS A 199 -13.76 -31.76 7.97
N ARG A 200 -13.84 -31.12 6.79
CA ARG A 200 -14.13 -31.74 5.49
C ARG A 200 -13.15 -31.23 4.43
N PRO A 201 -13.01 -31.93 3.29
CA PRO A 201 -12.26 -31.42 2.15
C PRO A 201 -12.80 -30.07 1.66
N LEU A 202 -11.91 -29.18 1.25
CA LEU A 202 -12.26 -27.83 0.79
C LEU A 202 -13.17 -27.87 -0.44
N VAL A 203 -14.26 -27.12 -0.41
CA VAL A 203 -15.13 -26.82 -1.55
C VAL A 203 -15.01 -25.33 -1.87
N CYS A 204 -14.62 -25.03 -3.10
CA CYS A 204 -14.36 -23.68 -3.55
C CYS A 204 -15.41 -23.24 -4.58
N THR A 205 -15.86 -21.99 -4.47
CA THR A 205 -16.60 -21.32 -5.55
C THR A 205 -15.75 -20.17 -6.08
N VAL A 206 -15.66 -20.05 -7.41
CA VAL A 206 -14.95 -18.96 -8.08
C VAL A 206 -15.86 -18.26 -9.07
N SER A 207 -15.51 -17.04 -9.44
CA SER A 207 -16.22 -16.35 -10.51
C SER A 207 -16.04 -17.05 -11.86
N SER A 208 -17.09 -17.04 -12.70
CA SER A 208 -17.02 -17.46 -14.10
C SER A 208 -16.10 -16.60 -14.98
N THR A 209 -15.63 -15.45 -14.49
CA THR A 209 -14.70 -14.60 -15.20
C THR A 209 -13.31 -15.24 -15.25
N ALA A 210 -12.81 -15.55 -16.46
CA ALA A 210 -11.49 -16.13 -16.66
C ALA A 210 -10.40 -15.27 -15.98
N CYS A 211 -9.59 -15.94 -15.14
CA CYS A 211 -8.49 -15.31 -14.41
C CYS A 211 -7.43 -16.37 -14.07
N ASP A 212 -6.22 -16.23 -14.63
CA ASP A 212 -5.14 -17.20 -14.42
C ASP A 212 -4.65 -17.24 -12.97
N LEU A 213 -4.75 -16.12 -12.25
CA LEU A 213 -4.44 -16.08 -10.82
C LEU A 213 -5.41 -16.96 -10.02
N VAL A 214 -6.71 -16.94 -10.36
CA VAL A 214 -7.72 -17.79 -9.73
C VAL A 214 -7.46 -19.26 -10.06
N ASN A 215 -7.14 -19.57 -11.31
CA ASN A 215 -6.81 -20.94 -11.73
C ASN A 215 -5.59 -21.48 -10.97
N ARG A 216 -4.52 -20.69 -10.83
CA ARG A 216 -3.33 -21.07 -10.08
C ARG A 216 -3.59 -21.22 -8.58
N ALA A 217 -4.32 -20.30 -7.98
CA ALA A 217 -4.69 -20.39 -6.57
C ALA A 217 -5.51 -21.65 -6.30
N THR A 218 -6.47 -21.95 -7.18
CA THR A 218 -7.29 -23.18 -7.10
C THR A 218 -6.44 -24.44 -7.23
N HIS A 219 -5.46 -24.46 -8.15
CA HIS A 219 -4.53 -25.58 -8.30
C HIS A 219 -3.69 -25.80 -7.03
N LEU A 220 -3.15 -24.73 -6.43
CA LEU A 220 -2.36 -24.81 -5.20
C LEU A 220 -3.19 -25.24 -3.98
N MET A 221 -4.44 -24.78 -3.87
CA MET A 221 -5.36 -25.19 -2.79
C MET A 221 -5.85 -26.63 -2.93
N ALA A 222 -5.87 -27.17 -4.16
CA ALA A 222 -6.35 -28.51 -4.48
C ALA A 222 -7.73 -28.86 -3.84
N PRO A 223 -8.77 -28.03 -4.02
CA PRO A 223 -10.09 -28.30 -3.45
C PRO A 223 -10.70 -29.57 -4.05
N SER A 224 -11.50 -30.26 -3.25
CA SER A 224 -12.24 -31.45 -3.68
C SER A 224 -13.29 -31.16 -4.77
N ARG A 225 -13.79 -29.93 -4.81
CA ARG A 225 -14.75 -29.45 -5.81
C ARG A 225 -14.58 -27.96 -6.05
N VAL A 226 -14.65 -27.56 -7.32
CA VAL A 226 -14.66 -26.15 -7.76
C VAL A 226 -16.00 -25.88 -8.44
N MET A 227 -16.72 -24.88 -7.96
CA MET A 227 -17.96 -24.39 -8.55
C MET A 227 -17.72 -23.03 -9.19
N THR A 228 -18.49 -22.69 -10.22
CA THR A 228 -18.40 -21.40 -10.91
C THR A 228 -19.70 -20.63 -10.79
N GLY A 229 -19.60 -19.34 -10.49
CA GLY A 229 -20.74 -18.45 -10.26
C GLY A 229 -20.71 -17.14 -11.04
N GLY A 230 -21.89 -16.59 -11.31
CA GLY A 230 -22.06 -15.35 -12.07
C GLY A 230 -22.40 -14.10 -11.27
N ALA A 231 -23.02 -14.23 -10.08
CA ALA A 231 -23.55 -13.14 -9.28
C ALA A 231 -22.92 -13.13 -7.88
N THR A 232 -22.38 -11.99 -7.44
CA THR A 232 -21.46 -11.97 -6.28
C THR A 232 -22.20 -12.27 -4.98
N GLY A 233 -23.38 -11.68 -4.79
CA GLY A 233 -24.19 -11.86 -3.58
C GLY A 233 -24.60 -13.32 -3.41
N THR A 234 -25.06 -13.96 -4.48
CA THR A 234 -25.43 -15.40 -4.43
C THR A 234 -24.24 -16.32 -4.16
N MET A 235 -23.03 -16.00 -4.61
CA MET A 235 -21.84 -16.80 -4.31
C MET A 235 -21.40 -16.69 -2.86
N VAL A 236 -21.44 -15.49 -2.28
CA VAL A 236 -21.17 -15.30 -0.85
C VAL A 236 -22.28 -15.95 -0.02
N LEU A 237 -23.54 -15.86 -0.46
CA LEU A 237 -24.64 -16.59 0.17
C LEU A 237 -24.43 -18.11 0.10
N GLY A 238 -23.84 -18.63 -0.97
CA GLY A 238 -23.42 -20.03 -1.08
C GLY A 238 -22.42 -20.43 0.01
N VAL A 239 -21.50 -19.53 0.38
CA VAL A 239 -20.59 -19.72 1.52
C VAL A 239 -21.37 -19.71 2.83
N ILE A 240 -22.22 -18.70 3.06
CA ILE A 240 -23.09 -18.58 4.26
C ILE A 240 -23.94 -19.84 4.46
N THR A 241 -24.48 -20.39 3.37
CA THR A 241 -25.40 -21.53 3.37
C THR A 241 -24.69 -22.89 3.34
N GLY A 242 -23.35 -22.92 3.31
CA GLY A 242 -22.54 -24.14 3.37
C GLY A 242 -22.35 -24.89 2.03
N HIS A 243 -22.81 -24.33 0.90
CA HIS A 243 -22.60 -24.89 -0.44
C HIS A 243 -21.12 -24.90 -0.86
N SER A 244 -20.35 -23.93 -0.36
CA SER A 244 -18.89 -23.87 -0.46
C SER A 244 -18.27 -23.39 0.87
N ASP A 245 -16.99 -23.65 1.08
CA ASP A 245 -16.24 -23.15 2.25
C ASP A 245 -15.61 -21.78 1.98
N VAL A 246 -15.33 -21.50 0.70
CA VAL A 246 -14.72 -20.25 0.23
C VAL A 246 -15.38 -19.79 -1.08
N PHE A 247 -15.51 -18.47 -1.20
CA PHE A 247 -15.66 -17.78 -2.48
C PHE A 247 -14.54 -16.75 -2.62
N PHE A 248 -13.86 -16.72 -3.76
CA PHE A 248 -12.90 -15.64 -4.05
C PHE A 248 -12.88 -15.23 -5.52
N ARG A 249 -12.53 -13.96 -5.74
CA ARG A 249 -12.38 -13.31 -7.05
C ARG A 249 -11.21 -12.32 -6.96
N LEU A 250 -10.36 -12.26 -7.97
CA LEU A 250 -9.16 -11.40 -7.96
C LEU A 250 -9.21 -10.23 -8.97
N LYS A 251 -10.28 -10.14 -9.77
CA LYS A 251 -10.49 -9.02 -10.69
C LYS A 251 -11.41 -7.97 -10.05
N ALA A 252 -11.06 -6.70 -10.25
CA ALA A 252 -11.90 -5.53 -9.96
C ALA A 252 -13.16 -5.58 -10.82
N ALA A 253 -14.25 -6.10 -10.26
CA ALA A 253 -15.52 -6.28 -10.98
C ALA A 253 -16.70 -6.35 -10.01
N THR A 254 -16.54 -5.88 -8.78
CA THR A 254 -17.62 -5.81 -7.80
C THR A 254 -17.67 -4.42 -7.18
N ARG A 255 -18.83 -4.06 -6.66
CA ARG A 255 -19.08 -2.78 -6.00
C ARG A 255 -19.58 -2.97 -4.57
N LYS A 256 -19.67 -1.88 -3.81
CA LYS A 256 -20.09 -1.94 -2.39
C LYS A 256 -21.45 -2.62 -2.23
N TRP A 257 -22.42 -2.34 -3.10
CA TRP A 257 -23.76 -2.92 -3.04
C TRP A 257 -23.78 -4.45 -3.22
N ASP A 258 -22.87 -5.01 -4.04
CA ASP A 258 -22.75 -6.46 -4.27
C ASP A 258 -22.42 -7.28 -3.00
N ILE A 259 -21.77 -6.64 -2.02
CA ILE A 259 -21.22 -7.33 -0.82
C ILE A 259 -21.83 -6.83 0.50
N CYS A 260 -22.39 -5.61 0.52
CA CYS A 260 -22.89 -4.97 1.74
C CYS A 260 -23.97 -5.78 2.46
N ALA A 261 -24.85 -6.46 1.72
CA ALA A 261 -25.92 -7.26 2.30
C ALA A 261 -25.44 -8.62 2.83
N VAL A 262 -24.37 -9.19 2.27
CA VAL A 262 -23.88 -10.54 2.59
C VAL A 262 -22.78 -10.54 3.64
N GLU A 263 -21.95 -9.49 3.69
CA GLU A 263 -20.89 -9.34 4.69
C GLU A 263 -21.39 -9.48 6.15
N PRO A 264 -22.42 -8.73 6.62
CA PRO A 264 -22.87 -8.83 8.00
C PRO A 264 -23.51 -10.18 8.32
N LEU A 265 -24.13 -10.84 7.33
CA LEU A 265 -24.66 -12.20 7.51
C LEU A 265 -23.53 -13.21 7.72
N LEU A 266 -22.45 -13.08 6.95
CA LEU A 266 -21.28 -13.95 7.07
C LEU A 266 -20.56 -13.73 8.42
N GLU A 267 -20.38 -12.47 8.82
CA GLU A 267 -19.75 -12.11 10.10
C GLU A 267 -20.57 -12.60 11.31
N ALA A 268 -21.91 -12.55 11.23
CA ALA A 268 -22.79 -13.08 12.27
C ALA A 268 -22.61 -14.59 12.51
N LEU A 269 -22.09 -15.33 11.52
CA LEU A 269 -21.77 -16.75 11.60
C LEU A 269 -20.28 -17.01 11.94
N GLY A 270 -19.51 -15.95 12.26
CA GLY A 270 -18.08 -16.04 12.56
C GLY A 270 -17.17 -16.09 11.34
N GLY A 271 -17.72 -15.91 10.14
CA GLY A 271 -16.98 -15.83 8.89
C GLY A 271 -16.31 -14.47 8.66
N LYS A 272 -15.64 -14.33 7.52
CA LYS A 272 -14.97 -13.09 7.10
C LYS A 272 -15.14 -12.84 5.61
N LEU A 273 -15.29 -11.56 5.27
CA LEU A 273 -15.24 -11.03 3.92
C LEU A 273 -14.19 -9.93 3.86
N THR A 274 -13.18 -10.07 3.00
CA THR A 274 -12.08 -9.10 2.86
C THR A 274 -11.65 -8.97 1.40
N ASP A 275 -10.78 -8.01 1.12
CA ASP A 275 -10.01 -8.02 -0.12
C ASP A 275 -8.97 -9.18 -0.16
N SER A 276 -8.24 -9.30 -1.27
CA SER A 276 -7.21 -10.34 -1.45
C SER A 276 -5.96 -10.17 -0.56
N HIS A 277 -5.87 -9.09 0.21
CA HIS A 277 -4.83 -8.81 1.19
C HIS A 277 -5.31 -8.95 2.64
N GLY A 278 -6.57 -9.30 2.86
CA GLY A 278 -7.17 -9.42 4.19
C GLY A 278 -7.66 -8.10 4.78
N GLN A 279 -7.74 -7.02 4.00
CA GLN A 279 -8.30 -5.74 4.45
C GLN A 279 -9.83 -5.76 4.33
N VAL A 280 -10.51 -5.22 5.33
CA VAL A 280 -11.97 -5.07 5.32
C VAL A 280 -12.40 -3.94 4.39
N TYR A 281 -13.61 -4.02 3.85
CA TYR A 281 -14.17 -2.93 3.06
C TYR A 281 -14.74 -1.82 3.95
N VAL A 282 -14.65 -0.60 3.46
CA VAL A 282 -15.18 0.60 4.10
C VAL A 282 -16.35 1.12 3.25
N TYR A 283 -17.45 1.44 3.94
CA TYR A 283 -18.69 1.92 3.33
C TYR A 283 -18.90 3.39 3.72
N ASP A 284 -18.07 4.28 3.19
CA ASP A 284 -18.11 5.70 3.56
C ASP A 284 -19.44 6.37 3.18
N HIS A 285 -19.78 7.44 3.87
CA HIS A 285 -20.96 8.24 3.55
C HIS A 285 -20.76 8.97 2.22
N ILE A 286 -21.82 9.05 1.39
CA ILE A 286 -21.74 9.61 0.03
C ILE A 286 -21.23 11.05 -0.04
N THR A 287 -21.40 11.83 1.04
CA THR A 287 -20.91 13.21 1.15
C THR A 287 -19.39 13.30 1.11
N ASN A 288 -18.69 12.21 1.42
CA ASN A 288 -17.23 12.12 1.40
C ASN A 288 -16.69 11.68 0.02
N ALA A 289 -17.57 11.56 -0.99
CA ALA A 289 -17.25 11.09 -2.34
C ALA A 289 -16.49 9.74 -2.36
N PRO A 290 -17.06 8.67 -1.77
CA PRO A 290 -16.42 7.36 -1.71
C PRO A 290 -16.16 6.75 -3.08
N ASP A 291 -15.15 5.87 -3.12
CA ASP A 291 -15.02 4.88 -4.17
C ASP A 291 -16.05 3.76 -3.97
N PHE A 292 -16.85 3.50 -5.00
CA PHE A 292 -17.85 2.44 -5.00
C PHE A 292 -17.29 1.09 -5.44
N ASP A 293 -16.15 1.08 -6.14
CA ASP A 293 -15.57 -0.12 -6.69
C ASP A 293 -14.77 -0.90 -5.63
N ASN A 294 -14.74 -2.22 -5.78
CA ASN A 294 -13.91 -3.13 -4.99
C ASN A 294 -12.73 -3.57 -5.84
N GLU A 295 -11.70 -2.73 -5.91
CA GLU A 295 -10.60 -2.93 -6.86
C GLU A 295 -9.66 -4.11 -6.53
N ARG A 296 -9.60 -4.53 -5.27
CA ARG A 296 -8.55 -5.44 -4.75
C ARG A 296 -8.96 -6.91 -4.65
N GLY A 297 -9.94 -7.30 -5.47
CA GLY A 297 -10.54 -8.63 -5.38
C GLY A 297 -11.31 -8.81 -4.07
N LEU A 298 -11.84 -10.00 -3.84
CA LEU A 298 -12.78 -10.37 -2.78
C LEU A 298 -12.50 -11.80 -2.33
N VAL A 299 -12.52 -12.03 -1.01
CA VAL A 299 -12.38 -13.34 -0.36
C VAL A 299 -13.44 -13.45 0.74
N ALA A 300 -14.31 -14.45 0.65
CA ALA A 300 -15.35 -14.75 1.63
C ALA A 300 -15.22 -16.20 2.12
N THR A 301 -15.17 -16.40 3.44
CA THR A 301 -14.98 -17.72 4.07
C THR A 301 -15.77 -17.84 5.38
N LEU A 302 -16.23 -19.04 5.71
CA LEU A 302 -16.92 -19.31 6.99
C LEU A 302 -15.99 -19.40 8.21
N THR A 303 -14.72 -19.78 8.03
CA THR A 303 -13.80 -20.01 9.15
C THR A 303 -12.51 -19.20 9.01
N HIS A 304 -11.96 -18.78 10.16
CA HIS A 304 -10.68 -18.06 10.21
C HIS A 304 -9.55 -18.86 9.55
N GLU A 305 -9.48 -20.17 9.79
CA GLU A 305 -8.45 -21.05 9.22
C GLU A 305 -8.53 -21.12 7.69
N CYS A 306 -9.73 -21.27 7.14
CA CYS A 306 -9.93 -21.22 5.69
C CYS A 306 -9.47 -19.87 5.12
N HIS A 307 -9.83 -18.77 5.79
CA HIS A 307 -9.45 -17.42 5.39
C HIS A 307 -7.92 -17.24 5.33
N THR A 308 -7.21 -17.63 6.38
CA THR A 308 -5.74 -17.53 6.44
C THR A 308 -5.07 -18.38 5.36
N ASN A 309 -5.57 -19.60 5.11
CA ASN A 309 -5.03 -20.49 4.08
C ASN A 309 -5.20 -19.89 2.67
N VAL A 310 -6.40 -19.39 2.36
CA VAL A 310 -6.71 -18.76 1.07
C VAL A 310 -5.83 -17.53 0.85
N LEU A 311 -5.75 -16.60 1.82
CA LEU A 311 -4.91 -15.40 1.70
C LEU A 311 -3.42 -15.75 1.52
N THR A 312 -2.91 -16.74 2.24
CA THR A 312 -1.52 -17.22 2.09
C THR A 312 -1.28 -17.77 0.68
N THR A 313 -2.25 -18.52 0.14
CA THR A 313 -2.17 -19.04 -1.23
C THR A 313 -2.21 -17.91 -2.26
N LEU A 314 -3.11 -16.95 -2.10
CA LEU A 314 -3.22 -15.78 -2.97
C LEU A 314 -1.93 -14.95 -2.98
N ALA A 315 -1.35 -14.70 -1.79
CA ALA A 315 -0.07 -14.01 -1.66
C ALA A 315 1.06 -14.77 -2.38
N THR A 316 1.09 -16.10 -2.27
CA THR A 316 2.06 -16.97 -2.95
C THR A 316 1.93 -16.86 -4.47
N VAL A 317 0.71 -16.91 -5.02
CA VAL A 317 0.46 -16.77 -6.46
C VAL A 317 0.88 -15.39 -6.95
N THR A 318 0.55 -14.32 -6.24
CA THR A 318 0.93 -12.95 -6.59
C THR A 318 2.45 -12.74 -6.54
N LEU A 319 3.14 -13.32 -5.54
CA LEU A 319 4.60 -13.25 -5.43
C LEU A 319 5.28 -13.97 -6.60
N THR A 320 4.76 -15.15 -6.98
CA THR A 320 5.30 -16.01 -8.05
C THR A 320 4.72 -15.66 -9.43
N SER A 321 4.23 -14.43 -9.60
CA SER A 321 3.78 -13.88 -10.88
C SER A 321 4.77 -12.83 -11.39
N ALA A 322 5.16 -12.98 -12.65
CA ALA A 322 5.88 -11.98 -13.42
C ALA A 322 4.99 -10.75 -13.68
N LEU A 323 5.57 -9.70 -14.26
CA LEU A 323 4.87 -8.42 -14.50
C LEU A 323 3.70 -8.54 -15.48
N ASP A 324 3.74 -9.53 -16.36
CA ASP A 324 2.68 -9.84 -17.34
C ASP A 324 1.68 -10.90 -16.84
N GLY A 325 1.77 -11.29 -15.57
CA GLY A 325 0.89 -12.29 -14.97
C GLY A 325 1.28 -13.75 -15.24
N ARG A 326 2.31 -14.03 -16.05
CA ARG A 326 2.84 -15.39 -16.21
C ARG A 326 3.41 -15.91 -14.90
N ALA A 327 3.29 -17.23 -14.69
CA ALA A 327 3.87 -17.88 -13.53
C ALA A 327 5.40 -17.97 -13.67
N MET A 328 6.11 -17.63 -12.61
CA MET A 328 7.57 -17.78 -12.50
C MET A 328 7.92 -19.24 -12.16
N THR A 329 7.62 -20.15 -13.09
CA THR A 329 7.89 -21.60 -12.98
C THR A 329 9.40 -21.91 -13.04
N PRO A 330 9.83 -23.15 -12.72
CA PRO A 330 11.21 -23.57 -12.97
C PRO A 330 11.67 -23.29 -14.40
N GLN A 331 10.83 -23.58 -15.40
CA GLN A 331 11.09 -23.26 -16.80
C GLN A 331 11.27 -21.76 -17.03
N TRP A 332 10.42 -20.91 -16.44
CA TRP A 332 10.56 -19.45 -16.55
C TRP A 332 11.89 -18.96 -15.97
N PHE A 333 12.31 -19.46 -14.81
CA PHE A 333 13.61 -19.11 -14.22
C PHE A 333 14.78 -19.56 -15.08
N GLN A 334 14.70 -20.76 -15.65
CA GLN A 334 15.72 -21.28 -16.56
C GLN A 334 15.81 -20.43 -17.83
N GLU A 335 14.68 -20.08 -18.45
CA GLU A 335 14.65 -19.30 -19.68
C GLU A 335 15.07 -17.84 -19.47
N CYS A 336 14.56 -17.19 -18.42
CA CYS A 336 14.70 -15.74 -18.24
C CYS A 336 15.92 -15.31 -17.42
N ILE A 337 16.50 -16.20 -16.60
CA ILE A 337 17.52 -15.82 -15.60
C ILE A 337 18.72 -16.76 -15.63
N PHE A 338 18.49 -18.07 -15.74
CA PHE A 338 19.55 -19.08 -15.66
C PHE A 338 19.61 -19.96 -16.92
N PRO A 339 19.87 -19.40 -18.12
CA PRO A 339 19.82 -20.15 -19.38
C PRO A 339 20.85 -21.27 -19.50
N HIS A 340 21.83 -21.31 -18.58
CA HIS A 340 22.92 -22.28 -18.55
C HIS A 340 22.83 -23.25 -17.36
N ARG A 341 21.75 -23.22 -16.57
CA ARG A 341 21.51 -24.11 -15.43
C ARG A 341 20.22 -24.88 -15.64
N GLN A 342 20.05 -26.03 -14.97
CA GLN A 342 18.79 -26.78 -15.01
C GLN A 342 17.97 -26.51 -13.75
N VAL A 343 16.92 -25.69 -13.86
CA VAL A 343 16.08 -25.35 -12.69
C VAL A 343 15.07 -26.47 -12.44
N ALA A 344 15.21 -27.15 -11.31
CA ALA A 344 14.35 -28.28 -10.92
C ALA A 344 13.07 -27.81 -10.22
N ALA A 345 13.20 -26.86 -9.30
CA ALA A 345 12.09 -26.39 -8.47
C ALA A 345 12.29 -24.94 -8.03
N VAL A 346 11.16 -24.29 -7.72
CA VAL A 346 11.08 -22.94 -7.17
C VAL A 346 10.10 -22.97 -6.01
N HIS A 347 10.56 -22.56 -4.84
CA HIS A 347 9.75 -22.53 -3.62
C HIS A 347 9.76 -21.15 -2.99
N VAL A 348 8.61 -20.71 -2.47
CA VAL A 348 8.57 -19.52 -1.62
C VAL A 348 9.10 -19.91 -0.24
N VAL A 349 10.10 -19.19 0.26
CA VAL A 349 10.61 -19.42 1.61
C VAL A 349 9.51 -19.07 2.62
N PRO A 350 9.13 -19.99 3.54
CA PRO A 350 8.08 -19.74 4.50
C PRO A 350 8.31 -18.46 5.31
N ASN A 351 7.23 -17.74 5.62
CA ASN A 351 7.24 -16.50 6.42
C ASN A 351 8.15 -15.38 5.88
N SER A 352 8.60 -15.46 4.62
CA SER A 352 9.44 -14.43 4.01
C SER A 352 8.68 -13.36 3.23
N MET A 353 7.39 -13.57 3.00
CA MET A 353 6.55 -12.67 2.22
C MET A 353 6.16 -11.43 3.04
N HIS A 354 6.30 -10.27 2.43
CA HIS A 354 5.83 -9.02 3.01
C HIS A 354 5.23 -8.13 1.92
N SER A 355 3.99 -7.68 2.15
CA SER A 355 3.29 -6.74 1.28
C SER A 355 3.29 -5.38 1.95
N GLY A 356 4.22 -4.53 1.53
CA GLY A 356 4.30 -3.15 1.99
C GLY A 356 3.48 -2.21 1.10
N PRO A 357 3.32 -0.95 1.52
CA PRO A 357 2.54 0.01 0.76
C PRO A 357 3.24 0.45 -0.55
N HIS A 358 4.54 0.15 -0.70
CA HIS A 358 5.38 0.54 -1.84
C HIS A 358 5.84 -0.64 -2.71
N SER A 359 5.86 -1.86 -2.18
CA SER A 359 6.32 -3.05 -2.92
C SER A 359 5.83 -4.33 -2.24
N VAL A 360 5.75 -5.40 -3.02
CA VAL A 360 5.55 -6.76 -2.53
C VAL A 360 6.88 -7.49 -2.61
N VAL A 361 7.37 -7.97 -1.48
CA VAL A 361 8.66 -8.65 -1.37
C VAL A 361 8.53 -10.07 -0.84
N GLY A 362 9.50 -10.92 -1.16
CA GLY A 362 9.58 -12.28 -0.63
C GLY A 362 10.88 -12.97 -1.04
N LYS A 363 11.21 -14.08 -0.37
CA LYS A 363 12.39 -14.89 -0.72
C LYS A 363 11.95 -16.11 -1.52
N LEU A 364 12.67 -16.40 -2.60
CA LEU A 364 12.46 -17.54 -3.48
C LEU A 364 13.67 -18.47 -3.42
N GLU A 365 13.45 -19.73 -3.10
CA GLU A 365 14.45 -20.78 -3.11
C GLU A 365 14.43 -21.51 -4.46
N ILE A 366 15.53 -21.47 -5.19
CA ILE A 366 15.71 -22.02 -6.54
C ILE A 366 16.62 -23.25 -6.44
N HIS A 367 16.11 -24.41 -6.87
CA HIS A 367 16.84 -25.68 -6.85
C HIS A 367 17.37 -26.01 -8.24
N PHE A 368 18.63 -26.41 -8.34
CA PHE A 368 19.28 -26.72 -9.61
C PHE A 368 19.64 -28.21 -9.72
N ALA A 369 19.12 -28.88 -10.75
CA ALA A 369 19.36 -30.31 -10.98
C ALA A 369 20.77 -30.63 -11.47
N ASP A 370 21.42 -29.70 -12.19
CA ASP A 370 22.73 -29.91 -12.81
C ASP A 370 23.89 -29.93 -11.81
N THR A 371 23.66 -29.40 -10.61
CA THR A 371 24.70 -29.18 -9.58
C THR A 371 24.27 -29.64 -8.19
N ASP A 372 23.00 -30.03 -8.02
CA ASP A 372 22.39 -30.41 -6.75
C ASP A 372 22.60 -29.35 -5.65
N ASP A 373 22.53 -28.07 -6.04
CA ASP A 373 22.65 -26.93 -5.14
C ASP A 373 21.36 -26.07 -5.13
N THR A 374 21.36 -25.06 -4.27
CA THR A 374 20.22 -24.19 -4.05
C THR A 374 20.66 -22.73 -3.94
N LEU A 375 19.88 -21.83 -4.53
CA LEU A 375 20.07 -20.39 -4.45
C LEU A 375 18.83 -19.71 -3.90
N VAL A 376 19.00 -18.82 -2.93
CA VAL A 376 17.90 -17.99 -2.42
C VAL A 376 17.99 -16.59 -3.01
N LEU A 377 16.91 -16.17 -3.68
CA LEU A 377 16.75 -14.85 -4.26
C LEU A 377 15.77 -14.01 -3.44
N PHE A 378 16.10 -12.74 -3.24
CA PHE A 378 15.15 -11.75 -2.76
C PHE A 378 14.40 -11.14 -3.95
N ARG A 379 13.08 -11.22 -3.92
CA ARG A 379 12.21 -10.69 -4.96
C ARG A 379 11.56 -9.41 -4.45
N LYS A 380 11.68 -8.31 -5.20
CA LYS A 380 10.93 -7.04 -4.98
C LYS A 380 10.13 -6.70 -6.23
N LYS A 381 8.81 -6.55 -6.12
CA LYS A 381 7.96 -6.09 -7.23
C LYS A 381 7.17 -4.87 -6.81
N SER A 382 7.21 -3.86 -7.66
CA SER A 382 6.39 -2.66 -7.57
C SER A 382 5.53 -2.60 -8.82
N ALA A 383 4.28 -3.05 -8.71
CA ALA A 383 3.32 -3.02 -9.82
C ALA A 383 2.12 -2.17 -9.39
N LYS A 384 1.84 -1.09 -10.13
CA LYS A 384 0.85 -0.07 -9.74
C LYS A 384 -0.52 -0.66 -9.41
N LYS A 385 -0.96 -1.67 -10.16
CA LYS A 385 -2.25 -2.36 -9.98
C LYS A 385 -2.31 -3.33 -8.80
N GLU A 386 -1.17 -3.68 -8.22
CA GLU A 386 -1.07 -4.62 -7.08
C GLU A 386 -0.75 -3.91 -5.76
N LEU A 387 -0.55 -2.59 -5.81
CA LEU A 387 -0.24 -1.77 -4.66
C LEU A 387 -1.46 -0.96 -4.24
N PRO A 388 -1.52 -0.48 -2.98
CA PRO A 388 -2.64 0.32 -2.52
C PRO A 388 -2.87 1.57 -3.38
N GLY A 389 -4.12 1.87 -3.69
CA GLY A 389 -4.53 3.09 -4.39
C GLY A 389 -4.04 4.37 -3.70
N ARG A 390 -3.59 5.34 -4.51
CA ARG A 390 -2.97 6.61 -4.08
C ARG A 390 -3.34 7.72 -5.06
N PRO A 391 -3.31 9.00 -4.64
CA PRO A 391 -3.47 10.13 -5.54
C PRO A 391 -2.45 10.12 -6.69
N ALA A 392 -2.84 10.62 -7.87
CA ALA A 392 -2.00 10.61 -9.07
C ALA A 392 -0.61 11.25 -8.86
N ALA A 393 -0.53 12.37 -8.14
CA ALA A 393 0.74 13.05 -7.85
C ALA A 393 1.70 12.17 -7.02
N GLN A 394 1.16 11.40 -6.07
CA GLN A 394 1.94 10.46 -5.27
C GLN A 394 2.40 9.28 -6.13
N TRP A 395 1.55 8.78 -7.02
CA TRP A 395 1.93 7.74 -7.97
C TRP A 395 3.07 8.16 -8.89
N THR A 396 3.01 9.38 -9.44
CA THR A 396 4.09 9.91 -10.28
C THR A 396 5.43 9.87 -9.57
N ARG A 397 5.47 10.29 -8.30
CA ARG A 397 6.69 10.27 -7.49
C ARG A 397 7.17 8.85 -7.18
N ASP A 398 6.27 7.98 -6.75
CA ASP A 398 6.59 6.62 -6.34
C ASP A 398 7.07 5.77 -7.54
N ILE A 399 6.41 5.88 -8.70
CA ILE A 399 6.85 5.22 -9.94
C ILE A 399 8.24 5.71 -10.36
N ALA A 400 8.49 7.01 -10.22
CA ALA A 400 9.79 7.57 -10.54
C ALA A 400 10.90 6.99 -9.63
N SER A 401 10.63 6.77 -8.34
CA SER A 401 11.60 6.17 -7.41
C SER A 401 11.84 4.68 -7.71
N TYR A 402 10.80 3.90 -8.02
CA TYR A 402 10.94 2.49 -8.39
C TYR A 402 11.71 2.32 -9.70
N ARG A 403 11.44 3.19 -10.68
CA ARG A 403 12.20 3.24 -11.95
C ARG A 403 13.66 3.54 -11.70
N ASN A 404 13.95 4.46 -10.79
CA ASN A 404 15.31 4.86 -10.47
C ASN A 404 16.13 3.69 -9.89
N GLU A 405 15.56 2.93 -8.95
CA GLU A 405 16.19 1.73 -8.40
C GLU A 405 16.43 0.65 -9.46
N ALA A 406 15.43 0.38 -10.31
CA ALA A 406 15.57 -0.58 -11.40
C ALA A 406 16.66 -0.15 -12.40
N THR A 407 16.71 1.14 -12.73
CA THR A 407 17.71 1.75 -13.62
C THR A 407 19.11 1.65 -13.04
N PHE A 408 19.27 1.88 -11.72
CA PHE A 408 20.55 1.73 -11.03
C PHE A 408 21.07 0.30 -11.13
N TYR A 409 20.25 -0.70 -10.77
CA TYR A 409 20.65 -2.11 -10.83
C TYR A 409 20.92 -2.57 -12.26
N ALA A 410 20.14 -2.11 -13.23
CA ALA A 410 20.29 -2.49 -14.63
C ALA A 410 21.55 -1.93 -15.29
N HIS A 411 22.00 -0.73 -14.91
CA HIS A 411 23.03 0.00 -15.69
C HIS A 411 24.26 0.43 -14.91
N PHE A 412 24.19 0.58 -13.59
CA PHE A 412 25.26 1.18 -12.79
C PHE A 412 25.87 0.19 -11.79
N ALA A 413 25.10 -0.77 -11.29
CA ALA A 413 25.55 -1.73 -10.28
C ALA A 413 26.83 -2.50 -10.70
N SER A 414 26.93 -2.98 -11.94
CA SER A 414 28.13 -3.69 -12.42
C SER A 414 29.38 -2.81 -12.41
N SER A 415 29.27 -1.54 -12.80
CA SER A 415 30.37 -0.58 -12.76
C SER A 415 30.79 -0.25 -11.32
N MET A 416 29.83 -0.16 -10.40
CA MET A 416 30.09 0.05 -8.98
C MET A 416 30.82 -1.15 -8.36
N LEU A 417 30.34 -2.37 -8.61
CA LEU A 417 30.99 -3.60 -8.17
C LEU A 417 32.43 -3.72 -8.71
N ALA A 418 32.64 -3.44 -10.00
CA ALA A 418 33.96 -3.47 -10.62
C ALA A 418 34.96 -2.47 -10.01
N ARG A 419 34.46 -1.44 -9.33
CA ARG A 419 35.26 -0.41 -8.64
C ARG A 419 35.29 -0.60 -7.13
N GLY A 420 34.84 -1.75 -6.64
CA GLY A 420 34.94 -2.18 -5.26
C GLY A 420 33.86 -1.63 -4.33
N VAL A 421 32.75 -1.11 -4.88
CA VAL A 421 31.59 -0.70 -4.07
C VAL A 421 30.71 -1.91 -3.81
N ALA A 422 30.53 -2.26 -2.53
CA ALA A 422 29.70 -3.40 -2.13
C ALA A 422 28.21 -3.06 -2.28
N LEU A 423 27.42 -3.94 -2.90
CA LEU A 423 25.98 -3.76 -3.06
C LEU A 423 25.29 -5.12 -3.18
N ILE A 424 23.96 -5.17 -2.97
CA ILE A 424 23.22 -6.41 -3.17
C ILE A 424 23.29 -6.76 -4.67
N ARG A 425 23.87 -7.91 -5.00
CA ARG A 425 24.04 -8.30 -6.40
C ARG A 425 22.68 -8.51 -7.08
N PRO A 426 22.41 -7.86 -8.23
CA PRO A 426 21.20 -8.14 -8.99
C PRO A 426 21.38 -9.40 -9.85
N PHE A 427 20.37 -10.26 -9.87
CA PHE A 427 20.27 -11.43 -10.77
C PHE A 427 19.35 -11.14 -11.96
N ALA A 428 18.32 -10.35 -11.76
CA ALA A 428 17.47 -9.89 -12.85
C ALA A 428 16.78 -8.57 -12.52
N VAL A 429 16.56 -7.79 -13.56
CA VAL A 429 15.73 -6.58 -13.54
C VAL A 429 14.77 -6.65 -14.72
N PHE A 430 13.48 -6.49 -14.45
CA PHE A 430 12.43 -6.45 -15.45
C PHE A 430 11.55 -5.22 -15.28
N GLU A 431 10.97 -4.79 -16.39
CA GLU A 431 9.94 -3.75 -16.43
C GLU A 431 8.78 -4.19 -17.34
N SER A 432 7.67 -3.45 -17.34
CA SER A 432 6.56 -3.68 -18.24
C SER A 432 6.59 -2.72 -19.43
N ASN A 433 6.33 -3.21 -20.64
CA ASN A 433 6.13 -2.35 -21.80
C ASN A 433 4.72 -1.71 -21.81
N ALA A 434 4.45 -0.85 -22.80
CA ALA A 434 3.16 -0.16 -22.95
C ALA A 434 1.96 -1.13 -23.12
N SER A 435 2.19 -2.37 -23.58
CA SER A 435 1.17 -3.41 -23.68
C SER A 435 1.00 -4.26 -22.41
N GLY A 436 1.74 -3.94 -21.34
CA GLY A 436 1.74 -4.69 -20.09
C GLY A 436 2.53 -5.99 -20.13
N GLN A 437 3.29 -6.25 -21.19
CA GLN A 437 4.16 -7.43 -21.27
C GLN A 437 5.47 -7.19 -20.50
N CYS A 438 5.99 -8.25 -19.89
CA CYS A 438 7.28 -8.24 -19.20
C CYS A 438 8.40 -8.15 -20.24
N THR A 439 9.38 -7.27 -20.01
CA THR A 439 10.60 -7.23 -20.83
C THR A 439 11.46 -8.47 -20.64
N ASP A 440 12.50 -8.61 -21.47
CA ASP A 440 13.63 -9.48 -21.15
C ASP A 440 14.42 -8.92 -19.95
N ASN A 441 15.33 -9.74 -19.40
CA ASN A 441 16.20 -9.34 -18.28
C ASN A 441 17.16 -8.22 -18.72
N LEU A 442 16.98 -7.02 -18.15
CA LEU A 442 17.74 -5.81 -18.49
C LEU A 442 19.24 -5.90 -18.14
N LEU A 443 19.66 -6.90 -17.34
CA LEU A 443 21.08 -7.15 -17.10
C LEU A 443 21.80 -7.80 -18.30
N THR A 444 21.05 -8.47 -19.18
CA THR A 444 21.61 -9.25 -20.31
C THR A 444 21.45 -8.55 -21.66
N ARG A 445 20.42 -7.72 -21.82
CA ARG A 445 20.24 -6.88 -23.01
C ARG A 445 20.62 -5.44 -22.67
N GLY A 446 21.34 -4.80 -23.59
CA GLY A 446 21.79 -3.40 -23.44
C GLY A 446 20.66 -2.37 -23.22
N PRO A 447 20.97 -1.07 -23.16
CA PRO A 447 20.14 -0.04 -22.55
C PRO A 447 18.90 0.35 -23.39
N SER A 448 17.90 -0.51 -23.44
CA SER A 448 16.57 -0.23 -23.98
C SER A 448 15.57 -0.13 -22.82
N LEU A 449 15.57 1.01 -22.12
CA LEU A 449 14.56 1.30 -21.10
C LEU A 449 13.24 1.71 -21.77
N VAL A 450 12.13 1.18 -21.27
CA VAL A 450 10.78 1.66 -21.57
C VAL A 450 10.52 2.88 -20.69
N ALA A 451 10.61 4.08 -21.28
CA ALA A 451 10.51 5.36 -20.58
C ALA A 451 9.24 5.47 -19.69
N ASP A 452 8.14 4.86 -20.11
CA ASP A 452 6.83 5.00 -19.48
C ASP A 452 6.39 3.79 -18.65
N SER A 453 7.29 2.85 -18.33
CA SER A 453 6.91 1.69 -17.50
C SER A 453 6.42 2.14 -16.11
N GLU A 454 5.32 1.55 -15.64
CA GLU A 454 4.77 1.75 -14.29
C GLU A 454 5.00 0.54 -13.37
N ASN A 455 5.63 -0.52 -13.87
CA ASN A 455 5.80 -1.77 -13.13
C ASN A 455 7.24 -2.29 -13.24
N PHE A 456 7.80 -2.69 -12.10
CA PHE A 456 9.20 -3.12 -11.96
C PHE A 456 9.30 -4.39 -11.13
N LEU A 457 10.20 -5.29 -11.51
CA LEU A 457 10.52 -6.52 -10.79
C LEU A 457 12.04 -6.68 -10.68
N LEU A 458 12.52 -6.79 -9.45
CA LEU A 458 13.93 -7.02 -9.11
C LEU A 458 14.07 -8.39 -8.47
N LEU A 459 15.06 -9.15 -8.94
CA LEU A 459 15.54 -10.36 -8.28
C LEU A 459 16.98 -10.12 -7.86
N LEU A 460 17.19 -10.08 -6.55
CA LEU A 460 18.44 -9.69 -5.91
C LEU A 460 19.00 -10.86 -5.10
N GLU A 461 20.29 -10.83 -4.83
CA GLU A 461 20.93 -11.77 -3.91
C GLU A 461 20.33 -11.64 -2.51
N CYS A 462 20.00 -12.77 -1.88
CA CYS A 462 19.46 -12.77 -0.53
C CYS A 462 20.58 -12.88 0.51
N LEU A 463 20.63 -11.93 1.45
CA LEU A 463 21.50 -12.01 2.62
C LEU A 463 20.84 -12.89 3.72
N GLY A 464 21.66 -13.51 4.58
CA GLY A 464 21.20 -14.09 5.85
C GLY A 464 20.45 -15.43 5.78
N VAL A 465 20.67 -16.30 4.78
CA VAL A 465 19.94 -17.58 4.68
C VAL A 465 20.88 -18.78 4.56
N ALA A 466 20.91 -19.61 5.62
CA ALA A 466 21.16 -21.04 5.49
C ALA A 466 19.86 -21.68 4.99
N SER A 467 19.89 -22.35 3.83
CA SER A 467 18.72 -23.11 3.38
C SER A 467 18.43 -24.21 4.42
N PRO A 468 17.20 -24.33 4.95
CA PRO A 468 16.84 -25.34 5.93
C PRO A 468 16.88 -26.78 5.36
N ARG A 469 17.11 -26.95 4.05
CA ARG A 469 17.15 -28.24 3.35
C ARG A 469 18.45 -28.52 2.60
N SER A 470 19.46 -27.64 2.69
CA SER A 470 20.71 -27.82 1.95
C SER A 470 21.68 -28.74 2.68
N SER A 471 22.02 -29.87 2.03
CA SER A 471 23.19 -30.70 2.37
C SER A 471 24.51 -30.08 1.87
N VAL A 472 24.44 -28.98 1.10
CA VAL A 472 25.59 -28.23 0.58
C VAL A 472 25.83 -26.98 1.43
N PRO A 473 27.08 -26.64 1.79
CA PRO A 473 27.35 -25.44 2.58
C PRO A 473 26.86 -24.19 1.84
N SER A 474 25.91 -23.44 2.42
CA SER A 474 25.63 -22.06 2.00
C SER A 474 26.93 -21.26 1.98
N ASN A 475 27.13 -20.34 1.04
CA ASN A 475 28.28 -19.44 1.07
C ASN A 475 28.34 -18.78 2.46
N PRO A 476 29.32 -19.12 3.34
CA PRO A 476 29.30 -18.73 4.74
C PRO A 476 29.35 -17.22 4.93
N SER A 477 29.76 -16.48 3.90
CA SER A 477 29.88 -15.03 3.93
C SER A 477 28.55 -14.30 4.09
N LEU A 478 27.44 -14.86 3.58
CA LEU A 478 26.15 -14.17 3.49
C LEU A 478 25.27 -14.30 4.75
N ASN A 479 25.51 -15.31 5.60
CA ASN A 479 24.80 -15.49 6.88
C ASN A 479 25.25 -14.53 7.98
N ARG A 480 26.20 -13.67 7.66
CA ARG A 480 26.91 -12.81 8.59
C ARG A 480 26.46 -11.36 8.47
N TYR A 481 25.28 -11.06 7.95
CA TYR A 481 24.82 -9.66 7.83
C TYR A 481 23.62 -9.40 8.75
N GLU A 482 23.68 -8.28 9.47
CA GLU A 482 22.62 -7.82 10.35
C GLU A 482 22.28 -6.35 10.09
N ALA A 483 21.05 -5.95 10.43
CA ALA A 483 20.67 -4.55 10.44
C ALA A 483 21.12 -3.91 11.76
N ALA A 484 21.62 -2.68 11.71
CA ALA A 484 21.91 -1.88 12.88
C ALA A 484 21.07 -0.60 12.82
N ASP A 485 20.75 -0.04 13.99
CA ASP A 485 20.02 1.21 14.11
C ASP A 485 20.61 2.03 15.27
N CYS A 486 20.52 3.36 15.21
CA CYS A 486 21.26 4.26 16.09
C CYS A 486 22.75 3.90 16.15
N LEU A 487 23.45 4.15 15.04
CA LEU A 487 24.82 3.70 14.81
C LEU A 487 25.79 4.31 15.83
N GLU A 488 26.49 3.45 16.55
CA GLU A 488 27.62 3.83 17.41
C GLU A 488 28.90 4.02 16.58
N LEU A 489 30.03 4.32 17.25
CA LEU A 489 31.23 4.84 16.58
C LEU A 489 31.73 3.93 15.45
N THR A 490 31.88 2.63 15.73
CA THR A 490 32.40 1.66 14.76
C THR A 490 31.49 1.56 13.53
N ASP A 491 30.18 1.47 13.72
CA ASP A 491 29.23 1.34 12.62
C ASP A 491 29.12 2.63 11.81
N THR A 492 29.16 3.78 12.48
CA THR A 492 29.19 5.10 11.85
C THR A 492 30.44 5.25 10.97
N GLN A 493 31.61 4.86 11.49
CA GLN A 493 32.85 4.89 10.72
C GLN A 493 32.81 3.95 9.52
N GLN A 494 32.24 2.75 9.65
CA GLN A 494 32.12 1.83 8.51
C GLN A 494 31.15 2.34 7.45
N ALA A 495 30.03 2.96 7.86
CA ALA A 495 29.09 3.61 6.96
C ALA A 495 29.73 4.81 6.23
N LEU A 496 30.54 5.63 6.92
CA LEU A 496 31.29 6.73 6.30
C LEU A 496 32.37 6.22 5.35
N ARG A 497 33.08 5.13 5.69
CA ARG A 497 34.06 4.49 4.80
C ARG A 497 33.40 3.94 3.55
N TYR A 498 32.20 3.36 3.68
CA TYR A 498 31.40 2.94 2.54
C TYR A 498 31.06 4.12 1.61
N LEU A 499 30.56 5.22 2.17
CA LEU A 499 30.26 6.44 1.40
C LEU A 499 31.50 6.99 0.71
N ALA A 500 32.63 7.07 1.41
CA ALA A 500 33.90 7.51 0.84
C ALA A 500 34.29 6.65 -0.38
N ASN A 501 34.09 5.33 -0.30
CA ASN A 501 34.34 4.43 -1.42
C ASN A 501 33.34 4.58 -2.57
N LEU A 502 32.04 4.66 -2.29
CA LEU A 502 31.01 4.96 -3.28
C LEU A 502 31.34 6.25 -4.04
N HIS A 503 31.66 7.31 -3.30
CA HIS A 503 31.91 8.61 -3.90
C HIS A 503 33.22 8.64 -4.70
N ALA A 504 34.30 8.10 -4.13
CA ALA A 504 35.57 7.90 -4.82
C ALA A 504 35.41 7.14 -6.14
N SER A 505 34.49 6.17 -6.19
CA SER A 505 34.30 5.33 -7.37
C SER A 505 33.87 6.09 -8.62
N THR A 506 33.32 7.30 -8.54
CA THR A 506 32.88 8.02 -9.75
C THR A 506 33.70 9.26 -10.08
N TYR A 507 34.63 9.67 -9.23
CA TYR A 507 35.57 10.73 -9.57
C TYR A 507 36.43 10.34 -10.78
N GLY A 508 36.59 11.28 -11.71
CA GLY A 508 37.28 11.05 -13.00
C GLY A 508 36.53 10.15 -13.98
N GLN A 509 35.27 9.79 -13.72
CA GLN A 509 34.43 8.98 -14.62
C GLN A 509 33.35 9.84 -15.31
N GLU A 510 33.77 10.76 -16.17
CA GLU A 510 32.86 11.75 -16.80
C GLU A 510 31.67 11.10 -17.53
N GLN A 511 31.90 10.04 -18.30
CA GLN A 511 30.84 9.35 -19.03
C GLN A 511 29.81 8.73 -18.08
N LEU A 512 30.28 8.13 -16.98
CA LEU A 512 29.41 7.51 -15.97
C LEU A 512 28.54 8.57 -15.28
N ILE A 513 29.12 9.72 -14.95
CA ILE A 513 28.40 10.84 -14.32
C ILE A 513 27.38 11.45 -15.29
N VAL A 514 27.73 11.66 -16.56
CA VAL A 514 26.81 12.16 -17.58
C VAL A 514 25.63 11.20 -17.77
N GLU A 515 25.90 9.89 -17.81
CA GLU A 515 24.84 8.89 -17.93
C GLU A 515 23.96 8.83 -16.67
N ALA A 516 24.57 8.83 -15.48
CA ALA A 516 23.85 8.85 -14.20
C ALA A 516 22.98 10.10 -14.07
N ARG A 517 23.47 11.27 -14.50
CA ARG A 517 22.67 12.51 -14.50
C ARG A 517 21.46 12.38 -15.42
N ARG A 518 21.63 11.81 -16.60
CA ARG A 518 20.53 11.64 -17.55
C ARG A 518 19.50 10.61 -17.07
N LYS A 519 19.95 9.51 -16.47
CA LYS A 519 19.09 8.35 -16.15
C LYS A 519 18.53 8.33 -14.72
N LEU A 520 19.25 8.88 -13.74
CA LEU A 520 18.93 8.73 -12.31
C LEU A 520 18.52 10.06 -11.63
N TRP A 521 19.15 11.16 -12.00
CA TRP A 521 18.93 12.47 -11.36
C TRP A 521 17.49 13.01 -11.35
N PRO A 522 16.62 12.75 -12.35
CA PRO A 522 15.24 13.21 -12.31
C PRO A 522 14.50 12.80 -11.03
N SER A 523 14.90 11.70 -10.40
CA SER A 523 14.26 11.14 -9.21
C SER A 523 15.13 11.19 -7.95
N ALA A 524 16.44 11.48 -8.06
CA ALA A 524 17.38 11.40 -6.95
C ALA A 524 17.16 12.41 -5.81
N CYS A 525 17.72 12.12 -4.63
CA CYS A 525 17.78 13.01 -3.46
C CYS A 525 16.43 13.67 -3.15
N TRP A 526 15.45 12.84 -2.81
CA TRP A 526 14.03 13.21 -2.66
C TRP A 526 13.79 14.40 -1.72
N TRP A 527 14.68 14.63 -0.77
CA TRP A 527 14.58 15.65 0.25
C TRP A 527 15.06 17.03 -0.20
N THR A 528 15.67 17.19 -1.38
CA THR A 528 16.17 18.48 -1.86
C THR A 528 15.06 19.46 -2.29
N LEU A 529 15.34 20.76 -2.26
CA LEU A 529 14.36 21.81 -2.55
C LEU A 529 13.77 21.66 -3.95
N SER A 530 14.59 21.30 -4.94
CA SER A 530 14.15 21.08 -6.31
C SER A 530 13.12 19.95 -6.46
N LYS A 531 13.08 19.00 -5.50
CA LYS A 531 12.14 17.86 -5.50
C LYS A 531 10.90 18.11 -4.63
N ARG A 532 11.07 18.81 -3.51
CA ARG A 532 9.99 19.09 -2.53
C ARG A 532 9.19 20.36 -2.88
N GLY A 533 9.84 21.32 -3.53
CA GLY A 533 9.25 22.54 -4.06
C GLY A 533 8.98 23.63 -3.03
N GLU A 534 8.69 24.83 -3.53
CA GLU A 534 8.46 26.04 -2.73
C GLU A 534 7.16 25.98 -1.91
N LYS A 535 6.16 25.24 -2.39
CA LYS A 535 4.89 25.06 -1.67
C LYS A 535 5.08 24.35 -0.32
N GLU A 536 5.97 23.38 -0.28
CA GLU A 536 6.31 22.73 0.99
C GLU A 536 7.14 23.66 1.86
N LEU A 537 8.17 24.32 1.29
CA LEU A 537 8.99 25.28 2.01
C LEU A 537 8.16 26.37 2.70
N ALA A 538 7.14 26.92 2.03
CA ALA A 538 6.27 27.96 2.59
C ALA A 538 5.56 27.53 3.89
N GLN A 539 5.30 26.23 4.09
CA GLN A 539 4.68 25.72 5.32
C GLN A 539 5.58 25.91 6.56
N ALA A 540 6.89 26.15 6.38
CA ALA A 540 7.78 26.44 7.51
C ALA A 540 7.33 27.68 8.31
N LEU A 541 6.66 28.65 7.67
CA LEU A 541 6.12 29.85 8.32
C LEU A 541 5.00 29.53 9.32
N ASP A 542 4.24 28.46 9.07
CA ASP A 542 3.14 28.03 9.94
C ASP A 542 3.58 26.96 10.94
N ILE A 543 4.42 26.01 10.49
CA ILE A 543 4.86 24.87 11.28
C ILE A 543 5.81 25.31 12.40
N TRP A 544 6.78 26.17 12.08
CA TRP A 544 7.84 26.51 13.03
C TRP A 544 7.32 27.21 14.29
N PRO A 545 6.46 28.24 14.22
CA PRO A 545 5.92 28.88 15.43
C PRO A 545 5.16 27.92 16.34
N LEU A 546 4.40 26.99 15.76
CA LEU A 546 3.67 25.97 16.53
C LEU A 546 4.62 24.98 17.20
N MET A 547 5.69 24.58 16.51
CA MET A 547 6.74 23.73 17.08
C MET A 547 7.42 24.44 18.25
N LEU A 548 7.82 25.70 18.09
CA LEU A 548 8.48 26.50 19.12
C LEU A 548 7.63 26.61 20.40
N ILE A 549 6.31 26.78 20.26
CA ILE A 549 5.38 26.80 21.41
C ILE A 549 5.36 25.44 22.12
N LYS A 550 5.22 24.36 21.38
CA LYS A 550 5.12 22.98 21.92
C LYS A 550 6.41 22.51 22.58
N TRP A 551 7.56 22.97 22.09
CA TRP A 551 8.90 22.55 22.54
C TRP A 551 9.57 23.56 23.49
N ARG A 552 8.84 24.59 23.94
CA ARG A 552 9.39 25.68 24.76
C ARG A 552 10.18 25.19 25.98
N LEU A 553 9.59 24.29 26.77
CA LEU A 553 10.22 23.79 28.01
C LEU A 553 11.54 23.05 27.72
N GLU A 554 11.57 22.26 26.63
CA GLU A 554 12.77 21.55 26.21
C GLU A 554 13.89 22.53 25.84
N PHE A 555 13.57 23.61 25.13
CA PHE A 555 14.53 24.60 24.69
C PHE A 555 15.03 25.51 25.83
N GLU A 556 14.15 25.90 26.75
CA GLU A 556 14.52 26.74 27.92
C GLU A 556 15.36 25.97 28.95
N SER A 557 15.22 24.65 29.02
CA SER A 557 15.91 23.81 30.01
C SER A 557 17.43 23.65 29.77
N GLU A 558 17.96 24.03 28.61
CA GLU A 558 19.37 23.84 28.23
C GLU A 558 20.11 25.19 28.20
N GLY A 559 21.08 25.35 29.11
CA GLY A 559 21.75 26.63 29.35
C GLY A 559 22.62 27.16 28.19
N GLU A 560 23.01 26.32 27.23
CA GLU A 560 23.77 26.69 26.03
C GLU A 560 22.91 26.74 24.75
N PHE A 561 21.59 26.73 24.89
CA PHE A 561 20.65 26.78 23.77
C PHE A 561 20.38 28.23 23.33
N PRO A 562 20.16 28.52 22.03
CA PRO A 562 19.83 29.87 21.57
C PRO A 562 18.58 30.42 22.28
N LEU A 563 18.52 31.75 22.43
CA LEU A 563 17.37 32.39 23.08
C LEU A 563 16.11 32.17 22.24
N LEU A 564 14.95 31.99 22.88
CA LEU A 564 13.70 31.78 22.16
C LEU A 564 13.40 32.90 21.14
N SER A 565 13.73 34.16 21.48
CA SER A 565 13.59 35.31 20.58
C SER A 565 14.45 35.19 19.32
N GLU A 566 15.60 34.53 19.39
CA GLU A 566 16.47 34.27 18.23
C GLU A 566 15.93 33.13 17.37
N LEU A 567 15.13 32.24 17.96
CA LEU A 567 14.53 31.09 17.30
C LEU A 567 13.21 31.44 16.60
N GLU A 568 12.46 32.45 17.05
CA GLU A 568 11.17 32.87 16.48
C GLU A 568 11.20 33.00 14.94
N THR A 569 12.29 33.56 14.40
CA THR A 569 12.44 33.84 12.96
C THR A 569 13.05 32.70 12.15
N LEU A 570 13.27 31.50 12.71
CA LEU A 570 13.92 30.40 11.98
C LEU A 570 13.17 29.97 10.72
N GLY A 571 11.84 29.87 10.80
CA GLY A 571 11.01 29.53 9.63
C GLY A 571 11.19 30.56 8.51
N GLU A 572 11.13 31.85 8.84
CA GLU A 572 11.30 32.96 7.90
C GLU A 572 12.71 32.98 7.27
N ARG A 573 13.76 32.85 8.10
CA ARG A 573 15.15 32.78 7.63
C ARG A 573 15.37 31.59 6.69
N MET A 574 14.83 30.41 7.00
CA MET A 574 14.95 29.27 6.10
C MET A 574 14.28 29.55 4.75
N VAL A 575 13.06 30.11 4.73
CA VAL A 575 12.38 30.51 3.48
C VAL A 575 13.24 31.50 2.68
N GLN A 576 13.83 32.49 3.34
CA GLN A 576 14.68 33.50 2.71
C GLN A 576 15.97 32.93 2.09
N HIS A 577 16.55 31.90 2.71
CA HIS A 577 17.88 31.39 2.36
C HIS A 577 17.86 30.06 1.58
N ALA A 578 16.74 29.34 1.55
CA ALA A 578 16.65 28.00 0.96
C ALA A 578 17.13 27.92 -0.50
N ALA A 579 16.74 28.87 -1.35
CA ALA A 579 17.18 28.89 -2.75
C ALA A 579 18.70 29.07 -2.88
N TYR A 580 19.30 29.93 -2.04
CA TYR A 580 20.75 30.14 -2.01
C TYR A 580 21.49 28.86 -1.56
N ILE A 581 21.00 28.23 -0.49
CA ILE A 581 21.54 26.98 0.06
C ILE A 581 21.50 25.88 -1.01
N SER A 582 20.34 25.66 -1.63
CA SER A 582 20.17 24.64 -2.67
C SER A 582 21.05 24.91 -3.88
N ASN A 583 21.20 26.16 -4.32
CA ASN A 583 22.05 26.50 -5.47
C ASN A 583 23.53 26.22 -5.18
N CYS A 584 24.00 26.54 -3.96
CA CYS A 584 25.37 26.25 -3.53
C CYS A 584 25.69 24.74 -3.53
N LEU A 585 24.69 23.87 -3.39
CA LEU A 585 24.87 22.40 -3.40
C LEU A 585 24.80 21.80 -4.81
N VAL A 586 24.20 22.50 -5.78
CA VAL A 586 24.02 22.01 -7.16
C VAL A 586 25.11 22.52 -8.10
N ASP A 587 25.53 23.78 -7.95
CA ASP A 587 26.52 24.41 -8.83
C ASP A 587 27.96 24.13 -8.36
N CYS A 588 28.36 22.86 -8.40
CA CYS A 588 29.66 22.42 -7.90
C CYS A 588 30.37 21.48 -8.87
N ARG A 589 31.71 21.55 -8.94
CA ARG A 589 32.55 20.70 -9.79
C ARG A 589 32.84 19.31 -9.21
N PHE A 590 32.39 19.03 -7.99
CA PHE A 590 32.79 17.85 -7.21
C PHE A 590 31.72 16.76 -7.18
N GLU A 591 30.95 16.68 -8.25
CA GLU A 591 29.82 15.77 -8.35
C GLU A 591 30.28 14.31 -8.42
N THR A 592 29.52 13.47 -7.74
CA THR A 592 29.71 12.03 -7.66
C THR A 592 28.34 11.36 -7.72
N LEU A 593 28.31 10.06 -7.95
CA LEU A 593 27.14 9.25 -7.63
C LEU A 593 26.89 9.29 -6.11
N VAL A 594 25.64 9.51 -5.71
CA VAL A 594 25.14 9.53 -4.34
C VAL A 594 24.01 8.52 -4.20
N HIS A 595 23.84 7.96 -3.01
CA HIS A 595 22.71 7.10 -2.65
C HIS A 595 21.41 7.91 -2.50
N GLY A 596 21.49 9.12 -1.94
CA GLY A 596 20.40 10.10 -1.85
C GLY A 596 19.37 9.85 -0.73
N ASP A 597 19.47 8.72 -0.03
CA ASP A 597 18.70 8.35 1.17
C ASP A 597 19.53 7.40 2.05
N PHE A 598 20.78 7.79 2.32
CA PHE A 598 21.75 6.96 3.02
C PHE A 598 21.54 7.01 4.54
N LYS A 599 20.88 5.98 5.09
CA LYS A 599 20.51 5.87 6.50
C LYS A 599 20.62 4.42 6.98
N SER A 600 20.71 4.20 8.28
CA SER A 600 20.87 2.88 8.92
C SER A 600 19.90 1.81 8.40
N ALA A 601 18.64 2.18 8.16
CA ALA A 601 17.62 1.28 7.64
C ALA A 601 17.87 0.74 6.22
N ASN A 602 18.77 1.38 5.47
CA ASN A 602 19.16 1.01 4.11
C ASN A 602 20.55 0.33 4.09
N LEU A 603 21.07 -0.08 5.26
CA LEU A 603 22.38 -0.70 5.43
C LEU A 603 22.27 -2.06 6.11
N PHE A 604 23.13 -2.97 5.68
CA PHE A 604 23.48 -4.18 6.43
C PHE A 604 24.96 -4.13 6.82
N PHE A 605 25.27 -4.65 8.00
CA PHE A 605 26.61 -4.73 8.56
C PHE A 605 27.03 -6.18 8.70
N GLU A 606 28.26 -6.50 8.28
CA GLU A 606 28.83 -7.83 8.50
C GLU A 606 29.10 -8.03 10.02
N THR A 607 28.72 -9.18 10.59
CA THR A 607 28.67 -9.46 12.04
C THR A 607 30.02 -9.39 12.75
N VAL A 608 31.13 -9.49 12.02
CA VAL A 608 32.50 -9.49 12.53
C VAL A 608 33.27 -8.26 12.05
N THR A 609 33.37 -8.04 10.74
CA THR A 609 34.14 -6.93 10.16
C THR A 609 33.40 -5.60 10.22
N ARG A 610 32.07 -5.65 10.41
CA ARG A 610 31.16 -4.50 10.29
C ARG A 610 31.21 -3.84 8.91
N GLU A 611 31.70 -4.55 7.89
CA GLU A 611 31.67 -4.08 6.52
C GLU A 611 30.23 -3.84 6.08
N VAL A 612 30.03 -2.71 5.41
CA VAL A 612 28.70 -2.22 5.05
C VAL A 612 28.31 -2.67 3.66
N LEU A 613 27.04 -3.04 3.53
CA LEU A 613 26.37 -3.26 2.27
C LEU A 613 25.12 -2.38 2.22
N ALA A 614 25.01 -1.51 1.21
CA ALA A 614 23.85 -0.64 1.04
C ALA A 614 22.82 -1.22 0.04
N PHE A 615 21.55 -0.90 0.27
CA PHE A 615 20.42 -1.28 -0.57
C PHE A 615 19.37 -0.17 -0.63
N ASP A 616 18.31 -0.39 -1.41
CA ASP A 616 17.24 0.58 -1.64
C ASP A 616 17.71 1.86 -2.37
N TRP A 617 18.19 1.66 -3.59
CA TRP A 617 18.75 2.70 -4.46
C TRP A 617 17.67 3.57 -5.15
N GLN A 618 16.48 3.71 -4.56
CA GLN A 618 15.35 4.46 -5.14
C GLN A 618 15.63 5.95 -5.32
N TRP A 619 16.56 6.49 -4.55
CA TRP A 619 16.85 7.92 -4.52
C TRP A 619 18.27 8.26 -4.99
N THR A 620 18.94 7.29 -5.63
CA THR A 620 20.30 7.48 -6.14
C THR A 620 20.36 8.44 -7.31
N GLY A 621 21.48 9.15 -7.47
CA GLY A 621 21.72 10.02 -8.60
C GLY A 621 23.05 10.73 -8.47
N VAL A 622 23.18 11.92 -9.05
CA VAL A 622 24.44 12.67 -9.09
C VAL A 622 24.37 13.91 -8.24
N GLY A 623 25.26 14.05 -7.25
CA GLY A 623 25.33 15.23 -6.40
C GLY A 623 26.64 15.31 -5.65
N LEU A 624 26.70 16.15 -4.63
CA LEU A 624 27.85 16.19 -3.72
C LEU A 624 27.78 15.01 -2.74
N GLY A 625 28.85 14.23 -2.62
CA GLY A 625 28.91 13.10 -1.69
C GLY A 625 28.63 13.47 -0.24
N VAL A 626 28.88 14.73 0.14
CA VAL A 626 28.57 15.26 1.47
C VAL A 626 27.07 15.26 1.80
N MET A 627 26.19 15.19 0.80
CA MET A 627 24.75 15.08 1.01
C MET A 627 24.37 13.75 1.68
N ASP A 628 25.03 12.65 1.30
CA ASP A 628 24.83 11.36 1.96
C ASP A 628 25.44 11.36 3.37
N VAL A 629 26.58 12.04 3.56
CA VAL A 629 27.19 12.21 4.89
C VAL A 629 26.24 12.97 5.83
N ALA A 630 25.67 14.09 5.37
CA ALA A 630 24.67 14.84 6.11
C ALA A 630 23.41 14.01 6.38
N ASN A 631 22.96 13.19 5.43
CA ASN A 631 21.82 12.31 5.65
C ASN A 631 22.12 11.27 6.74
N LEU A 632 23.26 10.59 6.68
CA LEU A 632 23.68 9.59 7.66
C LEU A 632 23.78 10.16 9.08
N LEU A 633 24.52 11.26 9.24
CA LEU A 633 24.77 11.84 10.56
C LEU A 633 23.46 12.36 11.19
N ASN A 634 22.57 12.96 10.40
CA ASN A 634 21.33 13.52 10.93
C ASN A 634 20.20 12.50 11.12
N THR A 635 20.29 11.32 10.50
CA THR A 635 19.22 10.30 10.58
C THR A 635 19.58 9.10 11.44
N SER A 636 20.86 8.74 11.55
CA SER A 636 21.27 7.39 11.93
C SER A 636 22.36 7.32 12.98
N THR A 637 23.20 8.35 13.13
CA THR A 637 24.34 8.35 14.06
C THR A 637 23.91 8.68 15.48
N SER A 638 24.40 7.93 16.46
CA SER A 638 24.04 8.11 17.87
C SER A 638 24.38 9.52 18.37
N PHE A 639 23.56 10.04 19.31
CA PHE A 639 23.73 11.41 19.80
C PHE A 639 25.05 11.59 20.55
N SER A 640 25.56 10.53 21.20
CA SER A 640 26.83 10.53 21.92
C SER A 640 28.00 10.97 21.03
N LEU A 641 27.97 10.66 19.74
CA LEU A 641 28.99 11.03 18.76
C LEU A 641 28.80 12.44 18.17
N LEU A 642 27.63 13.04 18.40
CA LEU A 642 27.22 14.33 17.85
C LEU A 642 26.92 15.35 18.95
N ALA A 643 27.31 15.06 20.19
CA ALA A 643 27.00 15.88 21.37
C ALA A 643 27.65 17.26 21.29
N THR A 644 28.82 17.35 20.65
CA THR A 644 29.58 18.58 20.43
C THR A 644 30.05 18.70 18.98
N ASP A 645 30.30 19.93 18.53
CA ASP A 645 30.79 20.20 17.18
C ASP A 645 32.16 19.57 16.90
N ALA A 646 33.02 19.46 17.93
CA ALA A 646 34.33 18.83 17.81
C ALA A 646 34.23 17.33 17.47
N MET A 647 33.33 16.60 18.15
CA MET A 647 33.12 15.16 17.90
C MET A 647 32.52 14.92 16.51
N GLU A 648 31.61 15.78 16.08
CA GLU A 648 31.09 15.74 14.72
C GLU A 648 32.18 16.01 13.68
N LEU A 649 33.06 16.99 13.93
CA LEU A 649 34.19 17.32 13.07
C LEU A 649 35.17 16.16 12.91
N GLU A 650 35.40 15.37 13.97
CA GLU A 650 36.21 14.14 13.89
C GLU A 650 35.63 13.13 12.89
N LEU A 651 34.31 12.95 12.85
CA LEU A 651 33.65 12.08 11.87
C LEU A 651 33.77 12.64 10.44
N LEU A 652 33.67 13.96 10.28
CA LEU A 652 33.84 14.64 8.99
C LEU A 652 35.27 14.48 8.45
N HIS A 653 36.28 14.67 9.30
CA HIS A 653 37.67 14.40 8.95
C HIS A 653 37.88 12.93 8.57
N PHE A 654 37.34 12.00 9.37
CA PHE A 654 37.45 10.57 9.08
C PHE A 654 36.91 10.22 7.68
N TYR A 655 35.73 10.72 7.32
CA TYR A 655 35.17 10.53 5.99
C TYR A 655 36.06 11.16 4.90
N TYR A 656 36.50 12.39 5.11
CA TYR A 656 37.29 13.15 4.13
C TYR A 656 38.64 12.45 3.86
N ASP A 657 39.31 11.97 4.90
CA ASP A 657 40.56 11.23 4.80
C ASP A 657 40.36 9.90 4.06
N CYS A 658 39.29 9.17 4.37
CA CYS A 658 38.93 7.95 3.63
C CYS A 658 38.65 8.22 2.16
N LEU A 659 37.96 9.33 1.84
CA LEU A 659 37.65 9.72 0.47
C LEU A 659 38.93 10.06 -0.30
N ASN A 660 39.82 10.85 0.30
CA ASN A 660 41.10 11.20 -0.29
C ASN A 660 41.97 9.97 -0.55
N ALA A 661 42.11 9.08 0.45
CA ALA A 661 42.87 7.84 0.30
C ALA A 661 42.31 6.97 -0.83
N ARG A 662 40.99 6.79 -0.90
CA ARG A 662 40.37 5.95 -1.92
C ARG A 662 40.45 6.56 -3.32
N ARG A 663 40.33 7.89 -3.45
CA ARG A 663 40.57 8.60 -4.72
C ARG A 663 42.00 8.36 -5.23
N GLN A 664 42.99 8.41 -4.34
CA GLN A 664 44.38 8.15 -4.71
C GLN A 664 44.60 6.70 -5.17
N GLU A 665 44.00 5.73 -4.46
CA GLU A 665 44.02 4.31 -4.87
C GLU A 665 43.42 4.08 -6.27
N LEU A 666 42.38 4.83 -6.62
CA LEU A 666 41.71 4.76 -7.92
C LEU A 666 42.40 5.61 -9.02
N GLY A 667 43.50 6.31 -8.69
CA GLY A 667 44.26 7.13 -9.62
C GLY A 667 43.66 8.50 -9.93
N SER A 668 42.74 9.01 -9.10
CA SER A 668 42.01 10.28 -9.30
C SER A 668 42.64 11.50 -8.60
N GLY A 669 43.94 11.45 -8.27
CA GLY A 669 44.68 12.55 -7.64
C GLY A 669 44.32 12.79 -6.16
N SER A 670 44.96 13.82 -5.58
CA SER A 670 44.73 14.28 -4.20
C SER A 670 43.47 15.15 -4.12
N LEU A 671 42.62 14.90 -3.12
CA LEU A 671 41.42 15.70 -2.87
C LEU A 671 41.77 17.10 -2.37
N HIS A 672 42.85 17.26 -1.62
CA HIS A 672 43.18 18.52 -0.93
C HIS A 672 43.41 19.71 -1.86
N ASP A 673 43.95 19.46 -3.05
CA ASP A 673 44.25 20.53 -4.01
C ASP A 673 43.00 20.99 -4.77
N GLU A 674 42.02 20.11 -4.92
CA GLU A 674 40.80 20.34 -5.70
C GLU A 674 39.62 20.76 -4.83
N TYR A 675 39.42 20.09 -3.68
CA TYR A 675 38.28 20.29 -2.79
C TYR A 675 38.74 20.32 -1.33
N PRO A 676 39.31 21.44 -0.86
CA PRO A 676 39.82 21.58 0.51
C PRO A 676 38.78 21.26 1.58
N PHE A 677 39.24 20.86 2.77
CA PHE A 677 38.37 20.45 3.86
C PHE A 677 37.40 21.56 4.30
N GLU A 678 37.82 22.83 4.27
CA GLU A 678 36.97 23.98 4.62
C GLU A 678 35.79 24.13 3.65
N ALA A 679 36.01 23.83 2.37
CA ALA A 679 34.94 23.83 1.37
C ALA A 679 34.02 22.62 1.58
N PHE A 680 34.57 21.46 1.94
CA PHE A 680 33.81 20.27 2.32
C PHE A 680 32.92 20.51 3.54
N GLU A 681 33.48 21.06 4.62
CA GLU A 681 32.78 21.40 5.84
C GLU A 681 31.65 22.41 5.57
N ARG A 682 31.92 23.43 4.74
CA ARG A 682 30.87 24.38 4.31
C ARG A 682 29.74 23.67 3.59
N HIS A 683 30.03 22.78 2.63
CA HIS A 683 28.99 22.04 1.92
C HIS A 683 28.24 21.07 2.84
N TYR A 684 28.90 20.49 3.85
CA TYR A 684 28.25 19.68 4.88
C TYR A 684 27.24 20.48 5.70
N MET A 685 27.63 21.69 6.15
CA MET A 685 26.72 22.60 6.84
C MET A 685 25.50 22.90 5.96
N LEU A 686 25.71 23.26 4.70
CA LEU A 686 24.62 23.55 3.75
C LEU A 686 23.71 22.34 3.51
N ALA A 687 24.28 21.14 3.35
CA ALA A 687 23.51 19.90 3.19
C ALA A 687 22.68 19.57 4.45
N THR A 688 23.23 19.85 5.63
CA THR A 688 22.49 19.73 6.91
C THR A 688 21.33 20.72 6.98
N LEU A 689 21.51 21.97 6.54
CA LEU A 689 20.44 22.96 6.44
C LEU A 689 19.37 22.55 5.42
N GLU A 690 19.78 22.02 4.28
CA GLU A 690 18.88 21.53 3.23
C GLU A 690 18.02 20.36 3.72
N TYR A 691 18.57 19.47 4.56
CA TYR A 691 17.79 18.41 5.22
C TYR A 691 16.87 18.98 6.31
N ALA A 692 17.38 19.88 7.17
CA ALA A 692 16.63 20.54 8.23
C ALA A 692 15.43 21.33 7.69
N ARG A 693 15.53 21.88 6.48
CA ARG A 693 14.41 22.51 5.76
C ARG A 693 13.19 21.60 5.72
N VAL A 694 13.36 20.32 5.35
CA VAL A 694 12.27 19.35 5.24
C VAL A 694 11.67 19.01 6.61
N LEU A 695 12.50 19.05 7.67
CA LEU A 695 12.04 18.85 9.04
C LEU A 695 11.07 19.96 9.45
N ILE A 696 11.48 21.22 9.33
CA ILE A 696 10.68 22.37 9.76
C ILE A 696 9.52 22.71 8.82
N SER A 697 9.55 22.26 7.56
CA SER A 697 8.54 22.58 6.55
C SER A 697 7.51 21.48 6.31
N ASN A 698 7.67 20.31 6.93
CA ASN A 698 6.70 19.23 6.77
C ASN A 698 6.67 18.29 7.98
N PHE A 699 7.81 17.72 8.29
CA PHE A 699 7.88 16.55 9.17
C PHE A 699 7.63 16.85 10.65
N TRP A 700 7.92 18.06 11.11
CA TRP A 700 7.66 18.49 12.48
C TRP A 700 6.27 19.13 12.67
N LYS A 701 5.42 19.16 11.63
CA LYS A 701 4.09 19.80 11.64
C LYS A 701 3.22 19.47 12.86
N HIS A 702 3.25 18.22 13.30
CA HIS A 702 2.46 17.75 14.45
C HIS A 702 3.32 17.29 15.63
N MET A 703 4.63 17.48 15.56
CA MET A 703 5.57 16.92 16.53
C MET A 703 5.54 17.66 17.87
N THR A 704 5.51 16.90 18.95
CA THR A 704 5.62 17.30 20.36
C THR A 704 6.74 16.50 21.05
N PRO A 705 7.32 16.97 22.17
CA PRO A 705 8.27 16.16 22.94
C PRO A 705 7.72 14.77 23.28
N GLU A 706 6.47 14.68 23.72
CA GLU A 706 5.82 13.42 24.08
C GLU A 706 5.67 12.48 22.88
N SER A 707 5.26 13.02 21.72
CA SER A 707 5.19 12.21 20.50
C SER A 707 6.57 11.76 20.01
N CYS A 708 7.62 12.54 20.27
CA CYS A 708 8.99 12.18 19.92
C CYS A 708 9.47 11.02 20.80
N GLU A 709 9.27 11.11 22.11
CA GLU A 709 9.61 10.03 23.04
C GLU A 709 8.83 8.75 22.77
N ALA A 710 7.55 8.86 22.40
CA ALA A 710 6.72 7.72 22.01
C ALA A 710 7.30 6.98 20.79
N MET A 711 8.09 7.65 19.95
CA MET A 711 8.74 7.05 18.79
C MET A 711 10.11 6.42 19.09
N SER A 712 10.64 6.52 20.31
CA SER A 712 12.00 6.10 20.68
C SER A 712 12.33 4.64 20.32
N GLY A 713 11.36 3.73 20.47
CA GLY A 713 11.52 2.31 20.14
C GLY A 713 11.31 1.92 18.67
N TYR A 714 10.86 2.85 17.82
CA TYR A 714 10.56 2.56 16.41
C TYR A 714 11.83 2.60 15.57
N THR A 715 12.29 1.43 15.15
CA THR A 715 13.38 1.27 14.19
C THR A 715 12.91 1.70 12.78
N ASN A 716 13.82 2.13 11.90
CA ASN A 716 13.51 2.70 10.58
C ASN A 716 12.80 4.09 10.61
N CYS A 717 12.99 4.84 11.69
CA CYS A 717 12.62 6.25 11.78
C CYS A 717 13.89 7.08 12.03
N GLY A 718 14.03 8.22 11.36
CA GLY A 718 15.20 9.08 11.56
C GLY A 718 15.30 9.57 13.01
N LEU A 719 16.52 9.71 13.53
CA LEU A 719 16.73 10.11 14.93
C LEU A 719 16.12 11.49 15.27
N GLY A 720 16.02 12.39 14.28
CA GLY A 720 15.32 13.68 14.41
C GLY A 720 13.80 13.64 14.63
N TYR A 721 13.22 12.45 14.82
CA TYR A 721 11.79 12.22 15.09
C TYR A 721 11.51 11.45 16.38
N ARG A 722 12.55 10.82 16.95
CA ARG A 722 12.41 9.89 18.06
C ARG A 722 13.37 10.12 19.20
N THR A 723 14.22 11.13 19.10
CA THR A 723 15.19 11.52 20.14
C THR A 723 15.17 13.02 20.33
N ILE A 724 14.79 13.47 21.53
CA ILE A 724 14.77 14.90 21.90
C ILE A 724 16.14 15.55 21.66
N SER A 725 17.23 14.89 22.06
CA SER A 725 18.60 15.40 21.89
C SER A 725 18.96 15.68 20.43
N HIS A 726 18.53 14.83 19.48
CA HIS A 726 18.74 15.08 18.06
C HIS A 726 17.89 16.24 17.55
N VAL A 727 16.64 16.38 17.99
CA VAL A 727 15.80 17.54 17.65
C VAL A 727 16.48 18.84 18.10
N LYS A 728 16.92 18.91 19.35
CA LYS A 728 17.64 20.06 19.91
C LYS A 728 18.91 20.38 19.14
N ARG A 729 19.73 19.35 18.82
CA ARG A 729 20.90 19.52 17.95
C ARG A 729 20.55 20.10 16.58
N MET A 730 19.51 19.57 15.92
CA MET A 730 19.11 20.05 14.60
C MET A 730 18.66 21.52 14.64
N VAL A 731 17.95 21.94 15.70
CA VAL A 731 17.56 23.35 15.89
C VAL A 731 18.80 24.25 16.07
N ARG A 732 19.79 23.85 16.88
CA ARG A 732 21.05 24.59 17.03
C ARG A 732 21.79 24.75 15.70
N LYS A 733 21.95 23.64 14.95
CA LYS A 733 22.62 23.64 13.63
C LYS A 733 21.88 24.51 12.62
N LEU A 734 20.55 24.45 12.62
CA LEU A 734 19.70 25.29 11.77
C LEU A 734 19.93 26.77 12.07
N HIS A 735 19.92 27.16 13.34
CA HIS A 735 20.12 28.53 13.77
C HIS A 735 21.50 29.06 13.37
N GLN A 736 22.57 28.40 13.81
CA GLN A 736 23.95 28.82 13.54
C GLN A 736 24.27 28.83 12.04
N GLY A 737 23.81 27.81 11.29
CA GLY A 737 24.06 27.73 9.86
C GLY A 737 23.34 28.83 9.07
N LEU A 738 22.10 29.17 9.44
CA LEU A 738 21.37 30.28 8.80
C LEU A 738 22.00 31.65 9.11
N GLU A 739 22.55 31.86 10.29
CA GLU A 739 23.32 33.07 10.60
C GLU A 739 24.56 33.18 9.72
N ARG A 740 25.35 32.10 9.61
CA ARG A 740 26.51 32.07 8.73
C ARG A 740 26.13 32.35 7.26
N VAL A 741 25.06 31.72 6.76
CA VAL A 741 24.56 31.97 5.40
C VAL A 741 24.11 33.43 5.22
N SER A 742 23.48 34.03 6.23
CA SER A 742 23.09 35.44 6.19
C SER A 742 24.31 36.36 6.08
N THR A 743 25.33 36.14 6.91
CA THR A 743 26.61 36.89 6.84
C THR A 743 27.32 36.71 5.51
N GLU A 744 27.39 35.49 4.98
CA GLU A 744 28.01 35.19 3.67
C GLU A 744 27.31 35.98 2.55
N ARG A 745 25.98 36.00 2.53
CA ARG A 745 25.21 36.73 1.50
C ARG A 745 25.40 38.24 1.58
N GLN A 746 25.36 38.82 2.79
CA GLN A 746 25.58 40.26 2.98
C GLN A 746 26.98 40.70 2.54
N GLY A 747 28.00 39.86 2.71
CA GLY A 747 29.36 40.12 2.24
C GLY A 747 29.56 39.99 0.73
N THR A 748 28.61 39.36 0.02
CA THR A 748 28.66 39.17 -1.44
C THR A 748 28.01 40.34 -2.20
N ASP A 749 27.01 41.01 -1.60
CA ASP A 749 26.36 42.21 -2.17
C ASP A 749 27.20 43.50 -2.03
N LEU A 750 28.33 43.45 -1.33
CA LEU A 750 29.29 44.55 -1.10
C LEU A 750 30.56 44.45 -1.98
N LYS A 751 30.62 43.48 -2.88
CA LYS A 751 31.68 43.31 -3.91
C LYS A 751 31.05 43.32 -5.29
#